data_AF-A0A9P5G3Z1-F1
#
_entry.id   AF-A0A9P5G3Z1-F1
#
_cell.length_a   1.000
_cell.length_b   1.000
_cell.length_c   1.000
_cell.angle_alpha   90.00
_cell.angle_beta   90.00
_cell.angle_gamma   90.00
#
_symmetry.space_group_name_H-M   'P 1'
#
loop_
_entity.id
_entity.type
_entity.pdbx_description
1 polymer ?
#
loop_
_entity_poly.entity_id
_entity_poly.type
_entity_poly.pdbx_seq_one_letter_code
_entity_poly.pdbx_strand_id
1 'polypeptide(L)'
;MIPTPAHQLGDDANKLSSNKSFSIVSIQVIESFESSRLNLIAITSTGSRIYIKAANTTSSFGPPTAMQAIQQRFPPSAANPTAATNILRDTKSLSRVFSPGYYFAVVPSRSGEPGDSVFIAAPDSGKMIFHLSTATAGANPVYYENASFLDIEGFIQEIALVTPYKNPTTTGFSNESSAQYTVQNPQVVILTNAGIHIFTRKYPYQVFEELGQDIRSFFEFYGRTETCANALSIASRTSTFSSDECDFASKVFIEIGGKPHLKVDDENSYSLSSNLGTNTQTNQFNTTSVIPRTTNVEQIRLSGRFDGIATYISRVVRTFWKSRVFNVQKVGTAKRFSHGINKKTLESTQLVLLEISEYLDKNKTFIDGLSGGPENLLAMAGRSEELSLQAEHRSLHSLVALIKSMREATAFLLLLIDESAKTTEGLESITSFLPVEARDKLETLTFKQFFSSKLGNELARELITCLINRNITDGGSVDSVSSVLQDRCVSFCSADDVIIYKALEFLRKAESLEGNARQQKLNESLGLFKKAAGHIQFDVLKDALDEFVKLRYYPGAVDLALTAAQEEDRGNQAIGFLQDGKNPNDQRKKFMDARYRIYELVFKILEVVDKEVSDFKVSNTFPESQNTQLHVVNRLRDETYFICYSSTEEIFHFCFYDWFLSKDVVARLLEIETPFILPYLEIKAKTDLKIANLLWTYHQKHGNFFAAAEVLFVLAKSEFDLPLSQRIEFLSRAKTYCSCPSPPEFQNVISLLNTNIQENLDVANIQDEILRTLKNDPDFDPVKREQLISDLNSRLYNISDLFNDFAMPLGYYEIMLLIFQTTDYRGAEDINGCWDLLIDSAHTNSKHLIKDDSKPYEYISQLVQRLGQQLQLAEFVFPPDHLTPLLEGYSVKYAPDAPQGWVVDTLLSAGLSYEVLISIFNNLIERRDYPFVDDASFKILANDLVYLLNRCLKECKTLKLYEVVSQELLKTLENTVGAAPLANIKRQVVQ
;
A
#
# COMPACT_ATOMS: atom_id res chain seq x y z
N MET A 1 -14.74 53.49 36.49
CA MET A 1 -14.09 53.39 35.15
C MET A 1 -14.52 54.58 34.31
N ILE A 2 -13.60 55.35 33.73
CA ILE A 2 -13.93 56.60 33.01
C ILE A 2 -13.12 56.68 31.70
N PRO A 3 -13.73 56.99 30.54
CA PRO A 3 -12.99 57.27 29.31
C PRO A 3 -12.21 58.59 29.45
N THR A 4 -10.90 58.59 29.20
CA THR A 4 -10.07 59.80 29.27
C THR A 4 -9.81 60.37 27.87
N PRO A 5 -10.33 61.57 27.54
CA PRO A 5 -10.13 62.18 26.23
C PRO A 5 -8.67 62.61 26.02
N ALA A 6 -8.17 62.37 24.81
CA ALA A 6 -6.86 62.83 24.35
C ALA A 6 -7.03 64.18 23.64
N HIS A 7 -6.43 65.24 24.16
CA HIS A 7 -6.42 66.55 23.48
C HIS A 7 -5.08 66.77 22.77
N GLN A 8 -5.15 67.16 21.49
CA GLN A 8 -3.98 67.70 20.77
C GLN A 8 -3.76 69.14 21.23
N LEU A 9 -2.53 69.47 21.62
CA LEU A 9 -2.16 70.74 22.27
C LEU A 9 -2.24 71.99 21.35
N GLY A 10 -2.85 71.90 20.16
CA GLY A 10 -2.83 72.94 19.13
C GLY A 10 -3.63 74.20 19.46
N ASP A 11 -4.80 74.06 20.10
CA ASP A 11 -5.72 75.19 20.33
C ASP A 11 -5.95 75.56 21.81
N ASP A 12 -5.62 74.67 22.76
CA ASP A 12 -5.86 74.88 24.20
C ASP A 12 -4.71 75.57 24.97
N ALA A 13 -3.57 75.80 24.32
CA ALA A 13 -2.40 76.43 24.94
C ALA A 13 -2.70 77.84 25.50
N ASN A 14 -3.64 78.56 24.90
CA ASN A 14 -4.05 79.90 25.34
C ASN A 14 -4.95 79.91 26.58
N LYS A 15 -5.51 78.76 27.00
CA LYS A 15 -6.31 78.67 28.24
C LYS A 15 -5.50 78.24 29.47
N LEU A 16 -4.27 77.72 29.28
CA LEU A 16 -3.40 77.32 30.40
C LEU A 16 -2.57 78.48 30.98
N SER A 17 -2.35 79.56 30.22
CA SER A 17 -1.48 80.67 30.64
C SER A 17 -2.10 81.59 31.71
N SER A 18 -3.38 81.44 32.05
CA SER A 18 -4.04 82.26 33.09
C SER A 18 -3.96 81.68 34.51
N ASN A 19 -3.45 80.46 34.70
CA ASN A 19 -3.33 79.82 36.01
C ASN A 19 -1.88 79.89 36.52
N LYS A 20 -1.63 80.76 37.52
CA LYS A 20 -0.38 80.83 38.32
C LYS A 20 0.00 79.52 39.05
N SER A 21 -0.74 78.43 38.86
CA SER A 21 -0.62 77.15 39.56
C SER A 21 -0.12 75.99 38.69
N PHE A 22 0.31 76.23 37.44
CA PHE A 22 0.81 75.17 36.55
C PHE A 22 2.34 75.01 36.68
N SER A 23 2.79 73.85 37.16
CA SER A 23 4.20 73.46 37.18
C SER A 23 4.35 71.97 36.88
N ILE A 24 5.51 71.55 36.36
CA ILE A 24 5.87 70.14 36.24
C ILE A 24 6.45 69.69 37.58
N VAL A 25 5.87 68.65 38.18
CA VAL A 25 6.27 68.15 39.51
C VAL A 25 7.11 66.88 39.42
N SER A 26 6.96 66.08 38.36
CA SER A 26 7.72 64.85 38.15
C SER A 26 7.85 64.53 36.66
N ILE A 27 8.97 63.94 36.25
CA ILE A 27 9.22 63.47 34.88
C ILE A 27 9.64 62.01 34.96
N GLN A 28 9.00 61.17 34.16
CA GLN A 28 9.32 59.73 34.05
C GLN A 28 9.72 59.38 32.62
N VAL A 29 10.61 58.40 32.48
CA VAL A 29 11.09 57.91 31.19
C VAL A 29 10.14 56.82 30.68
N ILE A 30 9.84 56.84 29.39
CA ILE A 30 9.15 55.77 28.68
C ILE A 30 10.20 54.93 27.98
N GLU A 31 10.24 53.65 28.30
CA GLU A 31 11.16 52.71 27.69
C GLU A 31 10.77 52.39 26.24
N SER A 32 11.77 52.07 25.41
CA SER A 32 11.56 51.84 23.97
C SER A 32 10.64 50.66 23.66
N PHE A 33 10.50 49.71 24.59
CA PHE A 33 9.58 48.58 24.45
C PHE A 33 8.11 48.97 24.68
N GLU A 34 7.84 50.07 25.40
CA GLU A 34 6.47 50.56 25.63
C GLU A 34 6.00 51.43 24.46
N SER A 35 6.90 52.28 23.95
CA SER A 35 6.61 53.15 22.80
C SER A 35 7.88 53.46 22.02
N SER A 36 7.82 53.28 20.69
CA SER A 36 8.88 53.76 19.79
C SER A 36 8.77 55.26 19.47
N ARG A 37 7.69 55.92 19.90
CA ARG A 37 7.39 57.31 19.54
C ARG A 37 7.41 58.29 20.71
N LEU A 38 7.13 57.82 21.93
CA LEU A 38 7.08 58.65 23.13
C LEU A 38 8.29 58.32 24.01
N ASN A 39 8.90 59.34 24.62
CA ASN A 39 10.15 59.18 25.37
C ASN A 39 10.00 59.57 26.84
N LEU A 40 9.15 60.56 27.16
CA LEU A 40 8.98 61.06 28.51
C LEU A 40 7.51 61.30 28.84
N ILE A 41 7.16 61.17 30.12
CA ILE A 41 5.88 61.60 30.69
C ILE A 41 6.17 62.64 31.76
N ALA A 42 5.64 63.84 31.60
CA ALA A 42 5.67 64.87 32.63
C ALA A 42 4.34 64.91 33.39
N ILE A 43 4.40 64.88 34.72
CA ILE A 43 3.26 65.02 35.63
C ILE A 43 3.20 66.47 36.09
N THR A 44 2.03 67.10 36.00
CA THR A 44 1.82 68.50 36.40
C THR A 44 1.30 68.60 37.84
N SER A 45 1.41 69.79 38.44
CA SER A 45 0.83 70.15 39.74
C SER A 45 -0.70 69.98 39.82
N THR A 46 -1.38 69.86 38.67
CA THR A 46 -2.81 69.57 38.54
C THR A 46 -3.11 68.08 38.31
N GLY A 47 -2.08 67.23 38.37
CA GLY A 47 -2.19 65.79 38.16
C GLY A 47 -2.36 65.37 36.69
N SER A 48 -2.15 66.28 35.72
CA SER A 48 -2.20 65.95 34.29
C SER A 48 -0.90 65.29 33.82
N ARG A 49 -1.00 64.38 32.84
CA ARG A 49 0.14 63.65 32.25
C ARG A 49 0.38 64.14 30.82
N ILE A 50 1.54 64.73 30.58
CA ILE A 50 1.96 65.24 29.26
C ILE A 50 2.97 64.27 28.67
N TYR A 51 2.63 63.69 27.51
CA TYR A 51 3.48 62.77 26.77
C TYR A 51 4.36 63.53 25.79
N ILE A 52 5.67 63.34 25.91
CA ILE A 52 6.68 64.10 25.20
C ILE A 52 7.49 63.15 24.31
N LYS A 53 7.67 63.57 23.06
CA LYS A 53 8.53 62.92 22.07
C LYS A 53 9.80 63.72 21.90
N ALA A 54 10.95 63.05 21.91
CA ALA A 54 12.21 63.62 21.45
C ALA A 54 12.15 63.70 19.91
N ALA A 55 12.20 64.91 19.36
CA ALA A 55 12.10 65.18 17.93
C ALA A 55 13.47 65.60 17.38
N ASN A 56 13.74 65.24 16.12
CA ASN A 56 14.84 65.78 15.37
C ASN A 56 14.27 66.70 14.28
N THR A 57 14.61 67.99 14.37
CA THR A 57 14.07 69.03 13.48
C THR A 57 14.75 69.09 12.11
N THR A 58 15.89 68.41 11.91
CA THR A 58 16.74 68.64 10.72
C THR A 58 17.16 67.40 9.93
N SER A 59 17.00 66.16 10.42
CA SER A 59 17.15 64.93 9.61
C SER A 59 16.83 63.67 10.42
N SER A 60 16.51 62.55 9.75
CA SER A 60 16.08 61.30 10.41
C SER A 60 17.18 60.52 11.16
N PHE A 61 18.44 60.96 11.13
CA PHE A 61 19.59 60.18 11.63
C PHE A 61 20.56 60.94 12.57
N GLY A 62 20.12 62.03 13.21
CA GLY A 62 20.91 62.75 14.22
C GLY A 62 20.36 62.61 15.65
N PRO A 63 21.12 62.97 16.69
CA PRO A 63 20.62 63.04 18.06
C PRO A 63 19.41 64.00 18.15
N PRO A 64 18.48 63.79 19.09
CA PRO A 64 17.30 64.64 19.22
C PRO A 64 17.69 66.08 19.53
N THR A 65 17.11 67.03 18.79
CA THR A 65 17.39 68.48 18.90
C THR A 65 16.26 69.25 19.55
N ALA A 66 15.08 68.64 19.70
CA ALA A 66 13.91 69.25 20.32
C ALA A 66 13.08 68.22 21.10
N MET A 67 12.19 68.72 21.98
CA MET A 67 11.15 67.92 22.61
C MET A 67 9.79 68.49 22.21
N GLN A 68 8.87 67.61 21.79
CA GLN A 68 7.53 67.98 21.38
C GLN A 68 6.52 67.30 22.30
N ALA A 69 5.66 68.10 22.96
CA ALA A 69 4.52 67.58 23.68
C ALA A 69 3.46 67.12 22.67
N ILE A 70 3.14 65.82 22.67
CA ILE A 70 2.25 65.19 21.69
C ILE A 70 0.81 65.15 22.20
N GLN A 71 0.64 64.79 23.47
CA GLN A 71 -0.66 64.54 24.06
C GLN A 71 -0.66 64.93 25.54
N GLN A 72 -1.75 65.52 26.00
CA GLN A 72 -2.05 65.70 27.41
C GLN A 72 -3.23 64.80 27.80
N ARG A 73 -3.10 64.09 28.93
CA ARG A 73 -4.17 63.34 29.57
C ARG A 73 -4.49 63.94 30.93
N PHE A 74 -5.75 64.30 31.13
CA PHE A 74 -6.26 64.74 32.42
C PHE A 74 -6.46 63.54 33.37
N PRO A 75 -6.54 63.77 34.69
CA PRO A 75 -6.98 62.74 35.63
C PRO A 75 -8.35 62.18 35.23
N PRO A 76 -8.60 60.86 35.32
CA PRO A 76 -9.93 60.31 35.09
C PRO A 76 -10.92 60.84 36.14
N SER A 77 -12.00 61.50 35.70
CA SER A 77 -13.10 61.97 36.56
C SER A 77 -14.46 61.74 35.89
N ALA A 78 -15.48 61.41 36.70
CA ALA A 78 -16.85 61.24 36.22
C ALA A 78 -17.51 62.56 35.75
N ALA A 79 -16.95 63.72 36.14
CA ALA A 79 -17.36 65.04 35.69
C ALA A 79 -16.44 65.58 34.58
N ASN A 80 -16.88 66.63 33.87
CA ASN A 80 -16.15 67.31 32.79
C ASN A 80 -14.62 67.39 33.03
N PRO A 81 -13.77 67.24 32.00
CA PRO A 81 -12.31 67.16 32.14
C PRO A 81 -11.67 68.36 32.85
N THR A 82 -12.32 69.54 32.82
CA THR A 82 -11.92 70.75 33.55
C THR A 82 -12.21 70.69 35.06
N ALA A 83 -13.18 69.90 35.50
CA ALA A 83 -13.45 69.63 36.91
C ALA A 83 -12.46 68.60 37.49
N ALA A 84 -11.92 67.71 36.64
CA ALA A 84 -10.97 66.67 37.04
C ALA A 84 -9.66 67.21 37.63
N THR A 85 -9.15 68.34 37.11
CA THR A 85 -7.93 68.99 37.60
C THR A 85 -8.07 69.57 39.00
N ASN A 86 -9.30 69.83 39.45
CA ASN A 86 -9.54 70.30 40.82
C ASN A 86 -9.39 69.17 41.85
N ILE A 87 -9.55 67.91 41.44
CA ILE A 87 -9.43 66.74 42.32
C ILE A 87 -7.97 66.50 42.71
N LEU A 88 -7.04 66.70 41.78
CA LEU A 88 -5.60 66.48 41.99
C LEU A 88 -4.78 67.77 42.03
N ARG A 89 -5.41 68.87 42.45
CA ARG A 89 -4.70 70.13 42.69
C ARG A 89 -3.65 69.92 43.79
N ASP A 90 -2.48 70.54 43.60
CA ASP A 90 -1.31 70.47 44.48
C ASP A 90 -0.67 69.08 44.53
N THR A 91 -0.65 68.38 43.38
CA THR A 91 0.06 67.12 43.19
C THR A 91 1.55 67.27 43.55
N LYS A 92 2.09 66.39 44.39
CA LYS A 92 3.49 66.42 44.84
C LYS A 92 4.45 65.76 43.84
N SER A 93 5.74 66.09 43.96
CA SER A 93 6.82 65.52 43.13
C SER A 93 7.06 64.02 43.32
N LEU A 94 6.57 63.44 44.41
CA LEU A 94 6.60 62.00 44.69
C LEU A 94 5.68 61.17 43.78
N SER A 95 4.87 61.83 42.95
CA SER A 95 3.99 61.16 41.98
C SER A 95 4.80 60.44 40.90
N ARG A 96 4.38 59.21 40.57
CA ARG A 96 5.08 58.30 39.66
C ARG A 96 4.12 57.70 38.63
N VAL A 97 4.69 57.28 37.50
CA VAL A 97 4.02 56.40 36.52
C VAL A 97 4.91 55.18 36.34
N PHE A 98 4.34 54.00 36.50
CA PHE A 98 5.02 52.72 36.27
C PHE A 98 4.44 52.02 35.04
N SER A 99 5.29 51.25 34.35
CA SER A 99 4.88 50.32 33.30
C SER A 99 3.75 49.38 33.76
N PRO A 100 2.67 49.17 32.98
CA PRO A 100 2.39 49.62 31.62
C PRO A 100 1.62 50.95 31.51
N GLY A 101 1.51 51.71 32.60
CA GLY A 101 0.71 52.93 32.69
C GLY A 101 0.06 53.17 34.05
N TYR A 102 0.52 52.50 35.11
CA TYR A 102 0.02 52.69 36.48
C TYR A 102 0.45 54.05 37.01
N TYR A 103 -0.51 54.95 37.14
CA TYR A 103 -0.31 56.31 37.60
C TYR A 103 -0.62 56.41 39.09
N PHE A 104 0.32 56.96 39.85
CA PHE A 104 0.21 57.26 41.27
C PHE A 104 0.42 58.76 41.47
N ALA A 105 -0.65 59.47 41.84
CA ALA A 105 -0.60 60.89 42.15
C ALA A 105 -0.71 61.09 43.66
N VAL A 106 0.29 61.73 44.25
CA VAL A 106 0.31 62.08 45.66
C VAL A 106 -0.27 63.48 45.82
N VAL A 107 -1.31 63.61 46.64
CA VAL A 107 -1.96 64.90 46.95
C VAL A 107 -2.10 65.07 48.46
N PRO A 108 -2.12 66.31 48.98
CA PRO A 108 -2.44 66.55 50.38
C PRO A 108 -3.82 65.98 50.73
N SER A 109 -3.94 65.40 51.94
CA SER A 109 -5.22 64.88 52.41
C SER A 109 -6.28 65.98 52.50
N ARG A 110 -7.49 65.66 52.03
CA ARG A 110 -8.65 66.57 52.03
C ARG A 110 -9.68 66.24 53.11
N SER A 111 -9.44 65.19 53.90
CA SER A 111 -10.32 64.74 54.99
C SER A 111 -10.17 65.55 56.29
N GLY A 112 -9.28 66.55 56.32
CA GLY A 112 -9.01 67.37 57.50
C GLY A 112 -7.96 66.79 58.45
N GLU A 113 -7.48 65.56 58.21
CA GLU A 113 -6.37 64.95 58.94
C GLU A 113 -5.01 65.31 58.29
N PRO A 114 -3.94 65.52 59.09
CA PRO A 114 -2.62 65.78 58.56
C PRO A 114 -2.04 64.53 57.89
N GLY A 115 -1.90 64.55 56.58
CA GLY A 115 -1.32 63.45 55.82
C GLY A 115 -1.44 63.64 54.31
N ASP A 116 -1.04 62.61 53.58
CA ASP A 116 -1.13 62.52 52.13
C ASP A 116 -2.15 61.47 51.71
N SER A 117 -2.78 61.70 50.56
CA SER A 117 -3.66 60.75 49.91
C SER A 117 -3.08 60.39 48.53
N VAL A 118 -3.27 59.13 48.11
CA VAL A 118 -2.80 58.65 46.81
C VAL A 118 -3.97 58.38 45.92
N PHE A 119 -4.02 59.09 44.81
CA PHE A 119 -4.88 58.76 43.70
C PHE A 119 -4.17 57.81 42.76
N ILE A 120 -4.80 56.68 42.47
CA ILE A 120 -4.29 55.72 41.49
C ILE A 120 -5.14 55.73 40.24
N ALA A 121 -4.50 55.57 39.08
CA ALA A 121 -5.18 55.26 37.83
C ALA A 121 -4.40 54.18 37.07
N ALA A 122 -5.11 53.17 36.57
CA ALA A 122 -4.54 52.09 35.77
C ALA A 122 -5.32 51.89 34.47
N PRO A 123 -4.65 51.54 33.36
CA PRO A 123 -5.33 51.20 32.11
C PRO A 123 -6.25 49.99 32.30
N ASP A 124 -7.45 50.05 31.73
CA ASP A 124 -8.36 48.91 31.66
C ASP A 124 -8.28 48.25 30.27
N SER A 125 -7.32 47.35 30.12
CA SER A 125 -7.06 46.68 28.83
C SER A 125 -8.24 45.82 28.37
N GLY A 126 -8.97 45.16 29.27
CA GLY A 126 -10.11 44.32 28.92
C GLY A 126 -11.27 45.15 28.34
N LYS A 127 -11.60 46.28 28.96
CA LYS A 127 -12.66 47.18 28.46
C LYS A 127 -12.28 47.84 27.14
N MET A 128 -11.01 48.20 26.97
CA MET A 128 -10.51 48.72 25.69
C MET A 128 -10.66 47.69 24.56
N ILE A 129 -10.37 46.42 24.83
CA ILE A 129 -10.55 45.31 23.87
C ILE A 129 -12.04 45.13 23.56
N PHE A 130 -12.91 45.13 24.58
CA PHE A 130 -14.35 44.97 24.40
C PHE A 130 -14.96 46.10 23.56
N HIS A 131 -14.61 47.36 23.85
CA HIS A 131 -15.04 48.50 23.05
C HIS A 131 -14.53 48.42 21.61
N LEU A 132 -13.28 48.01 21.40
CA LEU A 132 -12.75 47.84 20.04
C LEU A 132 -13.47 46.73 19.27
N SER A 133 -13.87 45.65 19.96
CA SER A 133 -14.59 44.53 19.35
C SER A 133 -16.06 44.83 18.99
N THR A 134 -16.65 45.84 19.63
CA THR A 134 -18.04 46.28 19.43
C THR A 134 -18.16 47.56 18.60
N ALA A 135 -17.07 48.29 18.39
CA ALA A 135 -17.07 49.52 17.61
C ALA A 135 -17.16 49.26 16.09
N THR A 136 -17.80 50.18 15.37
CA THR A 136 -17.91 50.16 13.91
C THR A 136 -16.53 50.28 13.24
N ALA A 137 -16.36 49.61 12.10
CA ALA A 137 -15.11 49.63 11.34
C ALA A 137 -14.68 51.08 11.03
N GLY A 138 -13.52 51.50 11.57
CA GLY A 138 -13.00 52.87 11.44
C GLY A 138 -13.16 53.76 12.67
N ALA A 139 -13.80 53.28 13.75
CA ALA A 139 -13.86 54.01 15.02
C ALA A 139 -12.47 54.16 15.66
N ASN A 140 -12.20 55.32 16.26
CA ASN A 140 -10.96 55.56 16.98
C ASN A 140 -10.91 54.75 18.28
N PRO A 141 -9.76 54.13 18.63
CA PRO A 141 -9.62 53.40 19.88
C PRO A 141 -9.75 54.34 21.07
N VAL A 142 -10.67 54.03 21.99
CA VAL A 142 -10.87 54.77 23.23
C VAL A 142 -10.00 54.17 24.33
N TYR A 143 -9.36 55.04 25.11
CA TYR A 143 -8.53 54.63 26.25
C TYR A 143 -9.34 54.74 27.54
N TYR A 144 -9.45 53.64 28.27
CA TYR A 144 -10.18 53.56 29.53
C TYR A 144 -9.22 53.42 30.70
N GLU A 145 -9.52 54.12 31.79
CA GLU A 145 -8.78 54.01 33.05
C GLU A 145 -9.72 53.74 34.21
N ASN A 146 -9.23 52.91 35.12
CA ASN A 146 -9.81 52.68 36.42
C ASN A 146 -9.03 53.48 37.45
N ALA A 147 -9.75 54.25 38.24
CA ALA A 147 -9.14 55.12 39.21
C ALA A 147 -9.89 55.13 40.53
N SER A 148 -9.12 55.27 41.61
CA SER A 148 -9.61 55.31 42.98
C SER A 148 -8.60 56.04 43.85
N PHE A 149 -9.05 56.50 45.02
CA PHE A 149 -8.13 56.87 46.09
C PHE A 149 -7.78 55.64 46.91
N LEU A 150 -6.54 55.60 47.42
CA LEU A 150 -6.08 54.61 48.38
C LEU A 150 -6.11 55.20 49.78
N ASP A 151 -6.60 54.41 50.73
CA ASP A 151 -6.57 54.74 52.15
C ASP A 151 -5.17 54.47 52.69
N ILE A 152 -4.41 55.54 52.96
CA ILE A 152 -3.02 55.50 53.41
C ILE A 152 -2.87 56.52 54.53
N GLU A 153 -2.18 56.11 55.61
CA GLU A 153 -1.95 56.96 56.76
C GLU A 153 -0.56 57.60 56.71
N GLY A 154 -0.51 58.89 57.08
CA GLY A 154 0.72 59.66 57.19
C GLY A 154 1.17 60.36 55.90
N PHE A 155 2.41 60.83 55.91
CA PHE A 155 3.08 61.51 54.81
C PHE A 155 3.91 60.53 54.00
N ILE A 156 3.75 60.58 52.69
CA ILE A 156 4.44 59.66 51.78
C ILE A 156 5.89 60.10 51.62
N GLN A 157 6.80 59.14 51.73
CA GLN A 157 8.23 59.32 51.55
C GLN A 157 8.66 58.82 50.17
N GLU A 158 8.17 57.65 49.74
CA GLU A 158 8.56 57.06 48.47
C GLU A 158 7.50 56.08 47.93
N ILE A 159 7.45 55.93 46.60
CA ILE A 159 6.63 54.93 45.90
C ILE A 159 7.56 54.16 44.97
N ALA A 160 7.59 52.83 45.10
CA ALA A 160 8.46 51.96 44.32
C ALA A 160 7.71 50.72 43.78
N LEU A 161 8.05 50.32 42.56
CA LEU A 161 7.56 49.09 41.94
C LEU A 161 8.50 47.93 42.31
N VAL A 162 8.03 46.97 43.10
CA VAL A 162 8.82 45.82 43.56
C VAL A 162 8.74 44.67 42.58
N THR A 163 7.52 44.36 42.14
CA THR A 163 7.27 43.30 41.14
C THR A 163 6.80 43.98 39.85
N PRO A 164 7.68 44.19 38.86
CA PRO A 164 7.30 44.87 37.62
C PRO A 164 6.43 43.98 36.74
N TYR A 165 5.46 44.60 36.08
CA TYR A 165 4.72 43.94 35.01
C TYR A 165 5.65 43.68 33.82
N LYS A 166 5.86 42.41 33.47
CA LYS A 166 6.67 42.01 32.31
C LYS A 166 5.83 41.17 31.37
N ASN A 167 5.38 41.77 30.27
CA ASN A 167 4.68 41.03 29.24
C ASN A 167 5.67 40.06 28.54
N PRO A 168 5.31 38.78 28.34
CA PRO A 168 6.17 37.82 27.64
C PRO A 168 6.39 38.17 26.15
N THR A 169 5.59 39.07 25.56
CA THR A 169 5.75 39.52 24.18
C THR A 169 5.85 41.04 24.07
N THR A 170 6.64 41.53 23.11
CA THR A 170 6.82 42.97 22.85
C THR A 170 5.58 43.64 22.25
N THR A 171 4.75 42.90 21.52
CA THR A 171 3.51 43.40 20.92
C THR A 171 2.34 43.32 21.89
N GLY A 172 1.58 44.42 22.03
CA GLY A 172 0.44 44.46 22.96
C GLY A 172 0.88 44.42 24.42
N PHE A 173 2.01 45.09 24.73
CA PHE A 173 2.65 45.04 26.04
C PHE A 173 1.66 45.40 27.17
N SER A 174 0.81 46.42 27.00
CA SER A 174 -0.14 46.88 28.02
C SER A 174 -1.38 45.98 28.20
N ASN A 175 -1.48 44.85 27.50
CA ASN A 175 -2.64 43.96 27.58
C ASN A 175 -2.52 43.01 28.79
N GLU A 176 -2.92 43.49 29.96
CA GLU A 176 -2.94 42.70 31.20
C GLU A 176 -3.83 41.46 31.09
N SER A 177 -5.02 41.57 30.47
CA SER A 177 -5.95 40.45 30.28
C SER A 177 -5.32 39.26 29.55
N SER A 178 -4.38 39.54 28.65
CA SER A 178 -3.69 38.49 27.89
C SER A 178 -2.51 37.82 28.61
N ALA A 179 -2.06 38.39 29.74
CA ALA A 179 -0.89 37.92 30.50
C ALA A 179 -1.26 37.36 31.88
N GLN A 180 -2.50 37.57 32.34
CA GLN A 180 -2.99 37.32 33.69
C GLN A 180 -2.77 35.90 34.26
N TYR A 181 -2.59 34.88 33.43
CA TYR A 181 -2.37 33.49 33.89
C TYR A 181 -0.90 33.06 33.93
N THR A 182 -0.01 33.85 33.33
CA THR A 182 1.41 33.48 33.15
C THR A 182 2.36 34.45 33.86
N VAL A 183 1.93 35.69 34.06
CA VAL A 183 2.72 36.74 34.70
C VAL A 183 2.25 36.93 36.13
N GLN A 184 3.19 37.05 37.07
CA GLN A 184 2.88 37.34 38.47
C GLN A 184 2.20 38.71 38.63
N ASN A 185 1.40 38.87 39.67
CA ASN A 185 0.73 40.13 39.97
C ASN A 185 1.74 41.25 40.29
N PRO A 186 1.66 42.40 39.60
CA PRO A 186 2.51 43.53 39.90
C PRO A 186 2.27 44.06 41.32
N GLN A 187 3.36 44.40 42.02
CA GLN A 187 3.31 44.89 43.39
C GLN A 187 4.01 46.24 43.51
N VAL A 188 3.30 47.21 44.07
CA VAL A 188 3.79 48.57 44.34
C VAL A 188 3.82 48.77 45.85
N VAL A 189 4.94 49.29 46.32
CA VAL A 189 5.17 49.59 47.73
C VAL A 189 5.17 51.09 47.94
N ILE A 190 4.39 51.54 48.91
CA ILE A 190 4.29 52.93 49.32
C ILE A 190 4.84 53.04 50.74
N LEU A 191 5.95 53.78 50.87
CA LEU A 191 6.57 54.07 52.16
C LEU A 191 5.99 55.39 52.69
N THR A 192 5.42 55.35 53.89
CA THR A 192 5.00 56.54 54.64
C THR A 192 5.87 56.68 55.89
N ASN A 193 5.72 57.80 56.60
CA ASN A 193 6.33 57.94 57.92
C ASN A 193 5.70 57.00 58.98
N ALA A 194 4.51 56.45 58.73
CA ALA A 194 3.81 55.55 59.64
C ALA A 194 4.11 54.07 59.37
N GLY A 195 4.40 53.70 58.12
CA GLY A 195 4.69 52.31 57.77
C GLY A 195 4.90 52.05 56.28
N ILE A 196 4.83 50.78 55.91
CA ILE A 196 4.99 50.29 54.54
C ILE A 196 3.67 49.66 54.10
N HIS A 197 3.09 50.20 53.02
CA HIS A 197 1.87 49.68 52.42
C HIS A 197 2.20 48.97 51.10
N ILE A 198 1.77 47.71 50.97
CA ILE A 198 2.01 46.91 49.76
C ILE A 198 0.69 46.74 49.01
N PHE A 199 0.63 47.29 47.80
CA PHE A 199 -0.53 47.19 46.92
C PHE A 199 -0.24 46.19 45.80
N THR A 200 -1.13 45.23 45.61
CA THR A 200 -1.04 44.22 44.54
C THR A 200 -2.10 44.49 43.48
N ARG A 201 -1.68 44.61 42.21
CA ARG A 201 -2.59 44.76 41.07
C ARG A 201 -3.32 43.44 40.84
N LYS A 202 -4.64 43.43 41.00
CA LYS A 202 -5.49 42.26 40.70
C LYS A 202 -5.77 42.16 39.20
N TYR A 203 -5.71 40.94 38.69
CA TYR A 203 -6.06 40.64 37.30
C TYR A 203 -7.57 40.40 37.14
N PRO A 204 -8.11 40.47 35.90
CA PRO A 204 -9.54 40.29 35.64
C PRO A 204 -10.16 39.02 36.25
N TYR A 205 -9.47 37.88 36.22
CA TYR A 205 -10.02 36.65 36.83
C TYR A 205 -10.18 36.75 38.36
N GLN A 206 -9.27 37.43 39.06
CA GLN A 206 -9.37 37.65 40.51
C GLN A 206 -10.45 38.68 40.85
N VAL A 207 -10.63 39.68 39.99
CA VAL A 207 -11.74 40.62 40.13
C VAL A 207 -13.08 39.89 39.94
N PHE A 208 -13.16 38.96 38.99
CA PHE A 208 -14.34 38.12 38.78
C PHE A 208 -14.65 37.23 40.00
N GLU A 209 -13.62 36.62 40.61
CA GLU A 209 -13.74 35.85 41.85
C GLU A 209 -14.36 36.69 42.98
N GLU A 210 -13.90 37.91 43.18
CA GLU A 210 -14.36 38.80 44.26
C GLU A 210 -15.77 39.38 44.06
N LEU A 211 -16.22 39.48 42.81
CA LEU A 211 -17.54 40.02 42.47
C LEU A 211 -18.70 39.12 42.93
N GLY A 212 -18.43 37.82 43.18
CA GLY A 212 -19.45 36.86 43.57
C GLY A 212 -20.65 36.92 42.62
N GLN A 213 -21.86 37.10 43.16
CA GLN A 213 -23.12 37.05 42.39
C GLN A 213 -23.34 38.23 41.41
N ASP A 214 -22.61 39.35 41.50
CA ASP A 214 -22.80 40.51 40.61
C ASP A 214 -22.00 40.41 39.29
N ILE A 215 -22.29 39.36 38.50
CA ILE A 215 -21.59 39.08 37.23
C ILE A 215 -22.03 40.04 36.12
N ARG A 216 -23.22 40.64 36.22
CA ARG A 216 -23.78 41.50 35.15
C ARG A 216 -22.87 42.70 34.89
N SER A 217 -22.42 43.35 35.96
CA SER A 217 -21.45 44.44 35.90
C SER A 217 -20.17 44.02 35.16
N PHE A 218 -19.64 42.82 35.46
CA PHE A 218 -18.45 42.30 34.77
C PHE A 218 -18.68 42.06 33.28
N PHE A 219 -19.81 41.44 32.93
CA PHE A 219 -20.17 41.17 31.54
C PHE A 219 -20.37 42.45 30.74
N GLU A 220 -21.01 43.47 31.31
CA GLU A 220 -21.22 44.76 30.62
C GLU A 220 -19.89 45.48 30.33
N PHE A 221 -18.88 45.32 31.19
CA PHE A 221 -17.59 45.97 31.00
C PHE A 221 -16.63 45.21 30.08
N TYR A 222 -16.62 43.87 30.16
CA TYR A 222 -15.62 43.04 29.48
C TYR A 222 -16.19 42.18 28.34
N GLY A 223 -17.51 42.10 28.23
CA GLY A 223 -18.20 41.30 27.24
C GLY A 223 -18.18 39.81 27.54
N ARG A 224 -18.91 39.06 26.70
CA ARG A 224 -19.12 37.62 26.88
C ARG A 224 -17.83 36.80 26.85
N THR A 225 -16.92 37.09 25.92
CA THR A 225 -15.68 36.32 25.72
C THR A 225 -14.77 36.33 26.95
N GLU A 226 -14.53 37.52 27.54
CA GLU A 226 -13.70 37.64 28.74
C GLU A 226 -14.39 37.04 29.96
N THR A 227 -15.70 37.22 30.12
CA THR A 227 -16.46 36.58 31.21
C THR A 227 -16.34 35.06 31.14
N CYS A 228 -16.54 34.46 29.97
CA CYS A 228 -16.40 33.02 29.80
C CYS A 228 -14.96 32.53 30.00
N ALA A 229 -13.95 33.26 29.54
CA ALA A 229 -12.54 32.89 29.73
C ALA A 229 -12.15 32.89 31.22
N ASN A 230 -12.54 33.94 31.97
CA ASN A 230 -12.26 34.05 33.41
C ASN A 230 -13.06 33.02 34.21
N ALA A 231 -14.34 32.83 33.91
CA ALA A 231 -15.18 31.81 34.53
C ALA A 231 -14.60 30.40 34.33
N LEU A 232 -14.19 30.05 33.10
CA LEU A 232 -13.56 28.76 32.82
C LEU A 232 -12.23 28.58 33.57
N SER A 233 -11.44 29.66 33.71
CA SER A 233 -10.17 29.60 34.42
C SER A 233 -10.31 29.27 35.91
N ILE A 234 -11.41 29.70 36.55
CA ILE A 234 -11.73 29.35 37.93
C ILE A 234 -12.39 27.97 38.01
N ALA A 235 -13.38 27.71 37.14
CA ALA A 235 -14.13 26.47 37.10
C ALA A 235 -13.26 25.22 36.87
N SER A 236 -12.17 25.35 36.10
CA SER A 236 -11.24 24.24 35.85
C SER A 236 -10.24 23.99 36.98
N ARG A 237 -9.90 25.01 37.79
CA ARG A 237 -8.80 24.97 38.77
C ARG A 237 -9.29 24.53 40.16
N THR A 238 -9.81 23.31 40.25
CA THR A 238 -10.29 22.72 41.52
C THR A 238 -9.19 22.53 42.57
N SER A 239 -7.91 22.62 42.17
CA SER A 239 -6.76 22.56 43.07
C SER A 239 -6.52 23.86 43.84
N THR A 240 -6.98 24.99 43.29
CA THR A 240 -6.66 26.34 43.78
C THR A 240 -7.86 27.02 44.44
N PHE A 241 -9.07 26.79 43.92
CA PHE A 241 -10.30 27.42 44.38
C PHE A 241 -11.20 26.45 45.13
N SER A 242 -12.12 26.99 45.94
CA SER A 242 -13.12 26.19 46.65
C SER A 242 -14.16 25.58 45.71
N SER A 243 -14.85 24.53 46.18
CA SER A 243 -15.91 23.88 45.38
C SER A 243 -17.03 24.86 45.01
N ASP A 244 -17.42 25.74 45.94
CA ASP A 244 -18.52 26.70 45.73
C ASP A 244 -18.17 27.73 44.65
N GLU A 245 -16.92 28.22 44.63
CA GLU A 245 -16.41 29.14 43.61
C GLU A 245 -16.33 28.46 42.23
N CYS A 246 -15.86 27.20 42.19
CA CYS A 246 -15.78 26.42 40.96
C CYS A 246 -17.18 26.14 40.38
N ASP A 247 -18.15 25.80 41.23
CA ASP A 247 -19.54 25.53 40.83
C ASP A 247 -20.23 26.80 40.35
N PHE A 248 -19.99 27.92 41.03
CA PHE A 248 -20.49 29.22 40.59
C PHE A 248 -19.90 29.62 39.23
N ALA A 249 -18.58 29.55 39.07
CA ALA A 249 -17.92 29.86 37.81
C ALA A 249 -18.36 28.91 36.68
N SER A 250 -18.64 27.64 36.99
CA SER A 250 -19.21 26.68 36.03
C SER A 250 -20.61 27.08 35.57
N LYS A 251 -21.49 27.50 36.49
CA LYS A 251 -22.81 28.02 36.15
C LYS A 251 -22.70 29.25 35.25
N VAL A 252 -21.80 30.17 35.57
CA VAL A 252 -21.54 31.35 34.72
C VAL A 252 -21.08 30.96 33.32
N PHE A 253 -20.12 30.04 33.23
CA PHE A 253 -19.60 29.58 31.94
C PHE A 253 -20.68 28.93 31.07
N ILE A 254 -21.55 28.12 31.66
CA ILE A 254 -22.63 27.40 30.96
C ILE A 254 -23.79 28.34 30.60
N GLU A 255 -24.29 29.14 31.55
CA GLU A 255 -25.50 29.96 31.37
C GLU A 255 -25.24 31.26 30.59
N ILE A 256 -24.14 31.96 30.86
CA ILE A 256 -23.80 33.25 30.24
C ILE A 256 -23.08 33.07 28.90
N GLY A 257 -22.60 31.85 28.65
CA GLY A 257 -21.91 31.42 27.44
C GLY A 257 -22.64 31.64 26.12
N GLY A 258 -23.97 31.79 26.17
CA GLY A 258 -24.80 32.08 24.99
C GLY A 258 -24.88 30.93 23.99
N LYS A 259 -25.57 31.16 22.88
CA LYS A 259 -25.79 30.16 21.80
C LYS A 259 -25.22 30.63 20.46
N PRO A 260 -24.78 29.70 19.59
CA PRO A 260 -24.34 30.03 18.24
C PRO A 260 -25.50 30.52 17.38
N HIS A 261 -25.29 31.56 16.57
CA HIS A 261 -26.33 32.17 15.72
C HIS A 261 -25.72 32.80 14.46
N LEU A 262 -26.58 33.24 13.53
CA LEU A 262 -26.14 33.93 12.32
C LEU A 262 -25.84 35.40 12.65
N LYS A 263 -24.78 35.96 12.05
CA LYS A 263 -24.36 37.36 12.27
C LYS A 263 -25.43 38.42 11.94
N VAL A 264 -26.47 38.05 11.19
CA VAL A 264 -27.60 38.93 10.87
C VAL A 264 -28.52 39.13 12.10
N ASP A 265 -28.48 38.21 13.06
CA ASP A 265 -29.30 38.22 14.28
C ASP A 265 -28.64 38.98 15.46
N ASP A 266 -27.50 39.64 15.23
CA ASP A 266 -26.66 40.30 16.25
C ASP A 266 -27.40 41.44 16.99
N GLU A 267 -28.42 42.09 16.41
CA GLU A 267 -29.14 43.20 17.08
C GLU A 267 -30.05 42.76 18.23
N ASN A 268 -30.51 41.49 18.28
CA ASN A 268 -31.48 41.03 19.29
C ASN A 268 -31.00 39.86 20.17
N SER A 269 -29.97 39.09 19.78
CA SER A 269 -29.60 37.83 20.45
C SER A 269 -28.34 37.90 21.34
N TYR A 270 -27.50 38.93 21.19
CA TYR A 270 -26.21 39.00 21.88
C TYR A 270 -26.26 39.65 23.28
N SER A 271 -27.36 40.31 23.66
CA SER A 271 -27.53 40.96 24.97
C SER A 271 -27.96 39.99 26.08
N LEU A 272 -27.56 40.27 27.33
CA LEU A 272 -27.93 39.51 28.54
C LEU A 272 -29.46 39.45 28.82
N SER A 273 -30.26 40.21 28.10
CA SER A 273 -31.68 40.44 28.36
C SER A 273 -32.61 39.29 27.97
N SER A 274 -32.16 38.27 27.23
CA SER A 274 -33.06 37.22 26.72
C SER A 274 -33.30 36.03 27.65
N ASN A 275 -32.48 35.82 28.69
CA ASN A 275 -32.48 34.55 29.43
C ASN A 275 -32.93 34.62 30.90
N LEU A 276 -33.42 35.77 31.38
CA LEU A 276 -33.92 35.88 32.75
C LEU A 276 -35.42 36.21 32.81
N GLY A 277 -36.23 35.22 32.41
CA GLY A 277 -37.60 35.04 32.91
C GLY A 277 -38.76 35.64 32.12
N THR A 278 -39.81 34.81 32.02
CA THR A 278 -41.24 35.09 31.76
C THR A 278 -41.78 35.03 30.33
N ASN A 279 -42.62 34.00 30.14
CA ASN A 279 -43.82 33.90 29.31
C ASN A 279 -43.77 34.20 27.81
N THR A 280 -44.06 33.13 27.05
CA THR A 280 -45.03 33.09 25.94
C THR A 280 -45.50 34.45 25.43
N GLN A 281 -44.87 34.96 24.37
CA GLN A 281 -45.58 35.71 23.35
C GLN A 281 -44.85 35.59 22.02
N THR A 282 -45.54 34.93 21.11
CA THR A 282 -45.27 34.83 19.68
C THR A 282 -45.09 36.21 19.07
N ASN A 283 -43.85 36.65 18.84
CA ASN A 283 -43.59 37.76 17.94
C ASN A 283 -43.34 37.21 16.53
N GLN A 284 -44.43 37.19 15.77
CA GLN A 284 -44.39 37.07 14.31
C GLN A 284 -43.65 38.28 13.75
N PHE A 285 -42.45 38.08 13.21
CA PHE A 285 -41.80 39.04 12.32
C PHE A 285 -41.51 38.37 10.98
N ASN A 286 -41.94 39.07 9.93
CA ASN A 286 -42.00 38.65 8.54
C ASN A 286 -40.67 38.12 7.99
N THR A 287 -40.70 36.86 7.58
CA THR A 287 -39.65 36.18 6.81
C THR A 287 -39.74 36.57 5.33
N THR A 288 -39.19 37.73 4.96
CA THR A 288 -38.87 38.04 3.56
C THR A 288 -37.50 38.71 3.44
N SER A 289 -36.45 38.00 3.81
CA SER A 289 -35.10 38.27 3.31
C SER A 289 -34.58 37.01 2.61
N VAL A 290 -34.38 37.15 1.31
CA VAL A 290 -33.85 36.13 0.41
C VAL A 290 -32.44 35.78 0.87
N ILE A 291 -32.26 34.56 1.39
CA ILE A 291 -30.96 34.00 1.76
C ILE A 291 -30.22 33.63 0.45
N PRO A 292 -29.03 34.17 0.16
CA PRO A 292 -28.21 33.73 -0.97
C PRO A 292 -27.78 32.27 -0.75
N ARG A 293 -27.88 31.43 -1.80
CA ARG A 293 -27.58 29.98 -1.80
C ARG A 293 -26.08 29.62 -1.64
N THR A 294 -25.25 30.47 -1.05
CA THR A 294 -23.84 30.19 -0.81
C THR A 294 -23.58 30.04 0.68
N THR A 295 -23.50 28.79 1.13
CA THR A 295 -23.18 28.38 2.50
C THR A 295 -21.71 28.69 2.82
N ASN A 296 -21.43 29.89 3.31
CA ASN A 296 -20.14 30.24 3.89
C ASN A 296 -20.24 30.17 5.42
N VAL A 297 -19.40 29.34 6.05
CA VAL A 297 -19.21 29.25 7.52
C VAL A 297 -18.91 30.63 8.14
N GLU A 298 -18.41 31.58 7.35
CA GLU A 298 -18.10 32.95 7.76
C GLU A 298 -19.31 33.78 8.23
N GLN A 299 -20.55 33.36 7.95
CA GLN A 299 -21.76 34.04 8.40
C GLN A 299 -22.27 33.59 9.78
N ILE A 300 -21.68 32.55 10.38
CA ILE A 300 -22.05 32.03 11.70
C ILE A 300 -21.14 32.64 12.77
N ARG A 301 -21.73 33.11 13.87
CA ARG A 301 -21.03 33.52 15.08
C ARG A 301 -21.15 32.41 16.12
N LEU A 302 -20.00 31.91 16.56
CA LEU A 302 -19.92 30.87 17.59
C LEU A 302 -20.30 31.43 18.96
N SER A 303 -20.56 30.54 19.92
CA SER A 303 -20.93 30.94 21.27
C SER A 303 -19.75 31.57 22.02
N GLY A 304 -20.05 32.32 23.08
CA GLY A 304 -19.04 32.86 23.98
C GLY A 304 -18.26 31.78 24.74
N ARG A 305 -18.78 30.55 24.81
CA ARG A 305 -18.06 29.40 25.40
C ARG A 305 -16.87 29.03 24.54
N PHE A 306 -17.08 28.91 23.23
CA PHE A 306 -15.99 28.64 22.28
C PHE A 306 -14.91 29.73 22.37
N ASP A 307 -15.31 31.00 22.25
CA ASP A 307 -14.38 32.12 22.32
C ASP A 307 -13.65 32.19 23.68
N GLY A 308 -14.36 31.88 24.77
CA GLY A 308 -13.81 31.83 26.12
C GLY A 308 -12.75 30.73 26.29
N ILE A 309 -13.04 29.50 25.84
CA ILE A 309 -12.06 28.40 25.86
C ILE A 309 -10.85 28.76 25.00
N ALA A 310 -11.07 29.24 23.77
CA ALA A 310 -10.00 29.57 22.84
C ALA A 310 -9.11 30.70 23.41
N THR A 311 -9.73 31.73 23.99
CA THR A 311 -9.02 32.84 24.63
C THR A 311 -8.21 32.36 25.82
N TYR A 312 -8.79 31.54 26.70
CA TYR A 312 -8.08 31.01 27.86
C TYR A 312 -6.86 30.18 27.46
N ILE A 313 -7.05 29.18 26.57
CA ILE A 313 -5.96 28.31 26.10
C ILE A 313 -4.88 29.11 25.37
N SER A 314 -5.26 30.04 24.50
CA SER A 314 -4.29 30.88 23.77
C SER A 314 -3.38 31.69 24.69
N ARG A 315 -3.89 32.12 25.85
CA ARG A 315 -3.13 32.85 26.88
C ARG A 315 -2.18 31.95 27.65
N VAL A 316 -2.61 30.73 27.97
CA VAL A 316 -1.81 29.73 28.68
C VAL A 316 -0.56 29.34 27.88
N VAL A 317 -0.72 29.03 26.58
CA VAL A 317 0.40 28.60 25.72
C VAL A 317 1.13 29.74 25.00
N ARG A 318 0.72 31.00 25.24
CA ARG A 318 1.18 32.19 24.50
C ARG A 318 2.70 32.34 24.47
N THR A 319 3.34 32.08 25.60
CA THR A 319 4.78 32.31 25.83
C THR A 319 5.64 31.51 24.87
N PHE A 320 5.15 30.36 24.40
CA PHE A 320 5.93 29.45 23.58
C PHE A 320 5.26 28.95 22.29
N TRP A 321 3.99 29.27 22.03
CA TRP A 321 3.26 28.81 20.84
C TRP A 321 4.03 28.92 19.51
N LYS A 322 4.74 30.04 19.30
CA LYS A 322 5.55 30.29 18.09
C LYS A 322 7.05 30.00 18.27
N SER A 323 7.49 29.63 19.46
CA SER A 323 8.88 29.29 19.73
C SER A 323 9.23 27.90 19.20
N ARG A 324 10.52 27.62 19.05
CA ARG A 324 11.02 26.29 18.64
C ARG A 324 10.97 25.33 19.83
N VAL A 325 10.62 24.08 19.57
CA VAL A 325 10.61 23.02 20.60
C VAL A 325 12.03 22.69 21.05
N PHE A 326 12.96 22.67 20.10
CA PHE A 326 14.38 22.39 20.33
C PHE A 326 15.24 23.56 19.82
N ASN A 327 16.23 23.94 20.62
CA ASN A 327 17.29 24.85 20.24
C ASN A 327 18.46 24.04 19.69
N VAL A 328 19.11 24.56 18.63
CA VAL A 328 20.24 23.90 17.98
C VAL A 328 21.52 24.69 18.24
N GLN A 329 22.52 24.03 18.82
CA GLN A 329 23.89 24.52 18.90
C GLN A 329 24.74 23.74 17.89
N LYS A 330 25.45 24.45 17.01
CA LYS A 330 26.37 23.81 16.06
C LYS A 330 27.74 23.66 16.74
N VAL A 331 28.17 22.42 16.96
CA VAL A 331 29.52 22.11 17.47
C VAL A 331 30.26 21.36 16.35
N GLY A 332 31.03 22.08 15.54
CA GLY A 332 31.69 21.51 14.36
C GLY A 332 30.68 21.07 13.28
N THR A 333 30.77 19.82 12.82
CA THR A 333 29.82 19.20 11.86
C THR A 333 28.60 18.58 12.55
N ALA A 334 28.60 18.44 13.87
CA ALA A 334 27.51 17.86 14.65
C ALA A 334 26.53 18.94 15.17
N LYS A 335 25.23 18.65 15.10
CA LYS A 335 24.16 19.49 15.63
C LYS A 335 23.77 18.98 17.02
N ARG A 336 23.96 19.82 18.05
CA ARG A 336 23.54 19.55 19.43
C ARG A 336 22.16 20.14 19.69
N PHE A 337 21.22 19.32 20.14
CA PHE A 337 19.87 19.75 20.47
C PHE A 337 19.73 20.01 21.97
N SER A 338 19.05 21.09 22.35
CA SER A 338 18.64 21.38 23.72
C SER A 338 17.17 21.81 23.78
N HIS A 339 16.55 21.68 24.94
CA HIS A 339 15.13 22.03 25.11
C HIS A 339 14.91 23.54 24.95
N GLY A 340 13.87 23.92 24.21
CA GLY A 340 13.50 25.31 23.94
C GLY A 340 12.89 26.05 25.13
N ILE A 341 12.36 25.31 26.12
CA ILE A 341 11.61 25.85 27.27
C ILE A 341 12.12 25.26 28.59
N ASN A 342 11.99 26.05 29.66
CA ASN A 342 12.21 25.60 31.03
C ASN A 342 11.13 24.59 31.48
N LYS A 343 11.58 23.48 32.09
CA LYS A 343 10.72 22.45 32.69
C LYS A 343 9.59 23.02 33.55
N LYS A 344 9.85 24.00 34.42
CA LYS A 344 8.83 24.58 35.32
C LYS A 344 7.66 25.20 34.58
N THR A 345 7.93 25.93 33.49
CA THR A 345 6.87 26.53 32.67
C THR A 345 6.02 25.47 31.97
N LEU A 346 6.66 24.39 31.53
CA LEU A 346 5.98 23.27 30.91
C LEU A 346 5.12 22.47 31.91
N GLU A 347 5.62 22.24 33.14
CA GLU A 347 4.87 21.63 34.24
C GLU A 347 3.64 22.45 34.64
N SER A 348 3.78 23.77 34.79
CA SER A 348 2.63 24.65 35.08
C SER A 348 1.61 24.63 33.95
N THR A 349 2.06 24.60 32.70
CA THR A 349 1.16 24.53 31.53
C THR A 349 0.47 23.17 31.44
N GLN A 350 1.18 22.07 31.71
CA GLN A 350 0.63 20.72 31.75
C GLN A 350 -0.51 20.61 32.76
N LEU A 351 -0.31 21.14 33.96
CA LEU A 351 -1.31 21.12 35.03
C LEU A 351 -2.59 21.83 34.59
N VAL A 352 -2.46 23.03 34.03
CA VAL A 352 -3.61 23.80 33.53
C VAL A 352 -4.33 23.07 32.38
N LEU A 353 -3.59 22.48 31.44
CA LEU A 353 -4.18 21.72 30.33
C LEU A 353 -4.91 20.45 30.82
N LEU A 354 -4.38 19.78 31.84
CA LEU A 354 -5.00 18.61 32.46
C LEU A 354 -6.31 18.99 33.18
N GLU A 355 -6.28 20.04 34.00
CA GLU A 355 -7.44 20.58 34.70
C GLU A 355 -8.58 20.97 33.74
N ILE A 356 -8.25 21.69 32.65
CA ILE A 356 -9.24 22.07 31.64
C ILE A 356 -9.81 20.84 30.92
N SER A 357 -8.94 19.90 30.53
CA SER A 357 -9.38 18.67 29.85
C SER A 357 -10.34 17.88 30.73
N GLU A 358 -10.00 17.68 32.01
CA GLU A 358 -10.87 16.95 32.95
C GLU A 358 -12.20 17.67 33.18
N TYR A 359 -12.16 19.00 33.33
CA TYR A 359 -13.36 19.80 33.49
C TYR A 359 -14.31 19.65 32.29
N LEU A 360 -13.80 19.76 31.07
CA LEU A 360 -14.59 19.64 29.85
C LEU A 360 -15.12 18.21 29.64
N ASP A 361 -14.32 17.18 29.96
CA ASP A 361 -14.76 15.79 29.87
C ASP A 361 -15.86 15.45 30.91
N LYS A 362 -15.76 15.98 32.13
CA LYS A 362 -16.78 15.83 33.20
C LYS A 362 -18.09 16.55 32.85
N ASN A 363 -18.00 17.74 32.26
CA ASN A 363 -19.17 18.61 32.00
C ASN A 363 -19.71 18.55 30.56
N LYS A 364 -19.21 17.65 29.72
CA LYS A 364 -19.60 17.54 28.29
C LYS A 364 -21.11 17.45 28.06
N THR A 365 -21.86 16.85 28.98
CA THR A 365 -23.32 16.69 28.87
C THR A 365 -24.08 18.00 29.09
N PHE A 366 -23.52 18.92 29.87
CA PHE A 366 -24.14 20.19 30.25
C PHE A 366 -23.73 21.35 29.33
N ILE A 367 -22.69 21.16 28.51
CA ILE A 367 -22.22 22.16 27.57
C ILE A 367 -22.83 21.86 26.19
N ASP A 368 -23.85 22.63 25.80
CA ASP A 368 -24.37 22.59 24.42
C ASP A 368 -23.25 22.70 23.39
N GLY A 369 -23.28 21.85 22.37
CA GLY A 369 -22.22 21.72 21.37
C GLY A 369 -21.13 20.70 21.75
N LEU A 370 -20.97 20.33 23.03
CA LEU A 370 -20.13 19.19 23.45
C LEU A 370 -20.95 17.94 23.81
N SER A 371 -22.23 18.11 24.14
CA SER A 371 -23.16 17.00 24.34
C SER A 371 -23.37 16.21 23.05
N GLY A 372 -23.68 14.91 23.16
CA GLY A 372 -23.67 13.93 22.05
C GLY A 372 -24.37 14.41 20.77
N GLY A 373 -23.91 13.88 19.63
CA GLY A 373 -24.07 14.42 18.27
C GLY A 373 -25.44 15.01 17.89
N PRO A 374 -25.47 15.86 16.85
CA PRO A 374 -26.58 16.76 16.55
C PRO A 374 -27.96 16.10 16.55
N GLU A 375 -28.06 14.80 16.23
CA GLU A 375 -29.30 14.02 16.18
C GLU A 375 -30.22 14.13 17.41
N ASN A 376 -29.69 14.25 18.63
CA ASN A 376 -30.53 14.35 19.83
C ASN A 376 -31.15 15.75 20.05
N LEU A 377 -30.65 16.78 19.36
CA LEU A 377 -31.15 18.18 19.44
C LEU A 377 -31.94 18.59 18.19
N LEU A 378 -31.98 17.74 17.15
CA LEU A 378 -32.62 18.01 15.85
C LEU A 378 -34.15 18.00 15.87
N ALA A 379 -34.80 17.52 16.94
CA ALA A 379 -36.25 17.35 16.95
C ALA A 379 -37.05 18.66 17.12
N MET A 380 -36.41 19.79 17.46
CA MET A 380 -37.12 21.03 17.83
C MET A 380 -36.57 22.35 17.23
N ALA A 381 -35.50 22.34 16.42
CA ALA A 381 -34.81 23.55 15.96
C ALA A 381 -35.06 23.88 14.48
N GLY A 382 -35.04 25.16 14.11
CA GLY A 382 -35.11 25.61 12.71
C GLY A 382 -33.80 25.34 11.95
N ARG A 383 -33.85 25.24 10.61
CA ARG A 383 -32.67 24.92 9.75
C ARG A 383 -31.45 25.83 9.98
N SER A 384 -31.65 27.10 10.34
CA SER A 384 -30.57 28.04 10.68
C SER A 384 -29.91 27.72 12.02
N GLU A 385 -30.70 27.35 13.02
CA GLU A 385 -30.23 26.98 14.36
C GLU A 385 -29.53 25.60 14.34
N GLU A 386 -30.00 24.69 13.49
CA GLU A 386 -29.30 23.43 13.22
C GLU A 386 -27.89 23.68 12.67
N LEU A 387 -27.77 24.53 11.65
CA LEU A 387 -26.48 24.83 11.03
C LEU A 387 -25.52 25.53 12.01
N SER A 388 -26.02 26.47 12.83
CA SER A 388 -25.20 27.16 13.82
C SER A 388 -24.73 26.20 14.93
N LEU A 389 -25.59 25.29 15.38
CA LEU A 389 -25.25 24.28 16.38
C LEU A 389 -24.26 23.22 15.84
N GLN A 390 -24.40 22.79 14.58
CA GLN A 390 -23.42 21.90 13.94
C GLN A 390 -22.04 22.56 13.82
N ALA A 391 -22.00 23.85 13.46
CA ALA A 391 -20.76 24.62 13.40
C ALA A 391 -20.11 24.76 14.78
N GLU A 392 -20.90 25.01 15.83
CA GLU A 392 -20.46 25.04 17.23
C GLU A 392 -19.90 23.69 17.67
N HIS A 393 -20.62 22.60 17.40
CA HIS A 393 -20.18 21.25 17.75
C HIS A 393 -18.83 20.91 17.13
N ARG A 394 -18.68 21.12 15.81
CA ARG A 394 -17.41 20.88 15.10
C ARG A 394 -16.27 21.72 15.67
N SER A 395 -16.55 22.99 16.01
CA SER A 395 -15.54 23.93 16.50
C SER A 395 -15.10 23.60 17.92
N LEU A 396 -16.04 23.37 18.84
CA LEU A 396 -15.76 22.95 20.22
C LEU A 396 -15.06 21.58 20.26
N HIS A 397 -15.52 20.61 19.47
CA HIS A 397 -14.88 19.30 19.39
C HIS A 397 -13.42 19.43 18.89
N SER A 398 -13.18 20.26 17.88
CA SER A 398 -11.81 20.52 17.37
C SER A 398 -10.93 21.18 18.42
N LEU A 399 -11.49 22.10 19.22
CA LEU A 399 -10.77 22.77 20.30
C LEU A 399 -10.45 21.83 21.46
N VAL A 400 -11.39 20.97 21.87
CA VAL A 400 -11.16 19.92 22.88
C VAL A 400 -10.11 18.93 22.39
N ALA A 401 -10.18 18.49 21.13
CA ALA A 401 -9.17 17.62 20.53
C ALA A 401 -7.78 18.28 20.52
N LEU A 402 -7.72 19.59 20.24
CA LEU A 402 -6.47 20.35 20.31
C LEU A 402 -5.94 20.45 21.75
N ILE A 403 -6.78 20.69 22.75
CA ILE A 403 -6.38 20.72 24.16
C ILE A 403 -5.82 19.36 24.59
N LYS A 404 -6.46 18.26 24.19
CA LYS A 404 -5.97 16.90 24.43
C LYS A 404 -4.61 16.67 23.76
N SER A 405 -4.46 17.04 22.49
CA SER A 405 -3.18 16.95 21.79
C SER A 405 -2.08 17.79 22.45
N MET A 406 -2.38 19.03 22.88
CA MET A 406 -1.44 19.86 23.63
C MET A 406 -1.04 19.20 24.97
N ARG A 407 -2.00 18.67 25.72
CA ARG A 407 -1.78 17.97 27.00
C ARG A 407 -0.88 16.75 26.84
N GLU A 408 -1.12 15.93 25.82
CA GLU A 408 -0.32 14.73 25.56
C GLU A 408 1.09 15.12 25.10
N ALA A 409 1.20 16.11 24.22
CA ALA A 409 2.47 16.58 23.67
C ALA A 409 3.35 17.22 24.76
N THR A 410 2.75 18.00 25.65
CA THR A 410 3.45 18.60 26.79
C THR A 410 3.88 17.54 27.80
N ALA A 411 3.07 16.49 28.03
CA ALA A 411 3.44 15.35 28.87
C ALA A 411 4.61 14.55 28.27
N PHE A 412 4.58 14.31 26.96
CA PHE A 412 5.68 13.65 26.25
C PHE A 412 6.99 14.47 26.33
N LEU A 413 6.92 15.80 26.15
CA LEU A 413 8.10 16.65 26.28
C LEU A 413 8.66 16.65 27.71
N LEU A 414 7.82 16.58 28.74
CA LEU A 414 8.27 16.41 30.13
C LEU A 414 8.98 15.06 30.33
N LEU A 415 8.43 13.97 29.79
CA LEU A 415 9.08 12.65 29.79
C LEU A 415 10.45 12.72 29.10
N LEU A 416 10.53 13.36 27.94
CA LEU A 416 11.77 13.52 27.18
C LEU A 416 12.81 14.33 27.95
N ILE A 417 12.39 15.39 28.65
CA ILE A 417 13.27 16.17 29.54
C ILE A 417 13.78 15.31 30.69
N ASP A 418 12.92 14.50 31.32
CA ASP A 418 13.30 13.65 32.45
C ASP A 418 14.26 12.53 32.05
N GLU A 419 14.03 11.86 30.91
CA GLU A 419 14.93 10.81 30.42
C GLU A 419 16.26 11.36 29.90
N SER A 420 16.24 12.49 29.20
CA SER A 420 17.48 13.15 28.77
C SER A 420 18.30 13.69 29.94
N ALA A 421 17.66 14.09 31.05
CA ALA A 421 18.37 14.56 32.25
C ALA A 421 19.12 13.44 32.99
N LYS A 422 18.72 12.17 32.82
CA LYS A 422 19.41 11.01 33.42
C LYS A 422 20.77 10.73 32.77
N THR A 423 21.02 11.25 31.57
CA THR A 423 22.19 10.90 30.74
C THR A 423 23.18 12.08 30.66
N THR A 424 24.49 11.78 30.70
CA THR A 424 25.59 12.75 30.56
C THR A 424 25.65 13.43 29.18
N GLU A 425 25.21 12.74 28.13
CA GLU A 425 25.11 13.26 26.76
C GLU A 425 23.82 14.07 26.51
N GLY A 426 22.86 14.04 27.43
CA GLY A 426 21.59 14.74 27.31
C GLY A 426 20.71 14.21 26.17
N LEU A 427 20.02 15.12 25.48
CA LEU A 427 19.11 14.84 24.36
C LEU A 427 19.81 14.24 23.13
N GLU A 428 21.14 14.42 23.02
CA GLU A 428 21.92 13.90 21.89
C GLU A 428 21.86 12.38 21.79
N SER A 429 21.87 11.69 22.94
CA SER A 429 21.81 10.23 23.01
C SER A 429 20.53 9.63 22.41
N ILE A 430 19.44 10.41 22.36
CA ILE A 430 18.17 10.00 21.76
C ILE A 430 18.12 10.43 20.30
N THR A 431 18.54 11.66 19.99
CA THR A 431 18.53 12.18 18.61
C THR A 431 19.54 11.48 17.69
N SER A 432 20.54 10.78 18.23
CA SER A 432 21.53 10.01 17.48
C SER A 432 20.94 8.79 16.75
N PHE A 433 19.79 8.27 17.18
CA PHE A 433 19.06 7.19 16.51
C PHE A 433 18.14 7.69 15.40
N LEU A 434 17.91 9.00 15.33
CA LEU A 434 16.95 9.59 14.40
C LEU A 434 17.56 9.74 12.99
N PRO A 435 16.80 9.48 11.90
CA PRO A 435 17.25 9.73 10.53
C PRO A 435 17.65 11.19 10.26
N VAL A 436 18.56 11.42 9.31
CA VAL A 436 19.08 12.77 9.00
C VAL A 436 17.96 13.73 8.57
N GLU A 437 17.01 13.25 7.76
CA GLU A 437 15.86 14.06 7.32
C GLU A 437 14.96 14.51 8.49
N ALA A 438 14.75 13.62 9.46
CA ALA A 438 13.97 13.91 10.65
C ALA A 438 14.68 14.91 11.58
N ARG A 439 16.02 14.82 11.70
CA ARG A 439 16.82 15.81 12.45
C ARG A 439 16.73 17.22 11.86
N ASP A 440 16.70 17.34 10.54
CA ASP A 440 16.54 18.64 9.88
C ASP A 440 15.14 19.23 10.09
N LYS A 441 14.10 18.37 10.09
CA LYS A 441 12.74 18.81 10.43
C LYS A 441 12.64 19.25 11.90
N LEU A 442 13.33 18.59 12.84
CA LEU A 442 13.37 18.98 14.26
C LEU A 442 13.97 20.37 14.50
N GLU A 443 14.91 20.83 13.66
CA GLU A 443 15.56 22.15 13.80
C GLU A 443 14.57 23.32 13.63
N THR A 444 13.53 23.12 12.82
CA THR A 444 12.53 24.15 12.51
C THR A 444 11.20 23.96 13.24
N LEU A 445 11.06 22.86 13.99
CA LEU A 445 9.82 22.46 14.64
C LEU A 445 9.40 23.47 15.71
N THR A 446 8.24 24.09 15.51
CA THR A 446 7.61 25.01 16.46
C THR A 446 6.56 24.29 17.31
N PHE A 447 6.26 24.81 18.51
CA PHE A 447 5.19 24.25 19.36
C PHE A 447 3.84 24.22 18.65
N LYS A 448 3.51 25.25 17.85
CA LYS A 448 2.33 25.24 16.97
C LYS A 448 2.28 23.99 16.09
N GLN A 449 3.37 23.71 15.37
CA GLN A 449 3.42 22.55 14.47
C GLN A 449 3.40 21.23 15.25
N PHE A 450 4.06 21.19 16.41
CA PHE A 450 4.08 20.02 17.27
C PHE A 450 2.68 19.65 17.78
N PHE A 451 1.85 20.65 18.15
CA PHE A 451 0.50 20.42 18.68
C PHE A 451 -0.59 20.27 17.61
N SER A 452 -0.42 20.84 16.42
CA SER A 452 -1.54 20.96 15.46
C SER A 452 -1.26 20.37 14.08
N SER A 453 -0.09 19.80 13.83
CA SER A 453 0.31 19.28 12.51
C SER A 453 0.56 17.78 12.54
N LYS A 454 0.26 17.11 11.42
CA LYS A 454 0.63 15.70 11.19
C LYS A 454 2.13 15.47 11.31
N LEU A 455 2.93 16.42 10.81
CA LEU A 455 4.39 16.39 10.93
C LEU A 455 4.85 16.34 12.39
N GLY A 456 4.16 17.05 13.29
CA GLY A 456 4.45 17.01 14.73
C GLY A 456 4.22 15.62 15.31
N ASN A 457 3.10 14.99 14.94
CA ASN A 457 2.75 13.64 15.39
C ASN A 457 3.70 12.57 14.86
N GLU A 458 4.10 12.67 13.58
CA GLU A 458 5.08 11.76 12.96
C GLU A 458 6.44 11.86 13.68
N LEU A 459 6.95 13.08 13.88
CA LEU A 459 8.21 13.29 14.61
C LEU A 459 8.13 12.87 16.09
N ALA A 460 6.97 13.06 16.74
CA ALA A 460 6.77 12.57 18.10
C ALA A 460 6.87 11.05 18.18
N ARG A 461 6.27 10.33 17.22
CA ARG A 461 6.38 8.86 17.11
C ARG A 461 7.80 8.39 16.90
N GLU A 462 8.52 9.00 15.95
CA GLU A 462 9.93 8.67 15.70
C GLU A 462 10.80 8.93 16.95
N LEU A 463 10.56 10.03 17.66
CA LEU A 463 11.25 10.32 18.92
C LEU A 463 10.91 9.32 20.03
N ILE A 464 9.66 8.83 20.10
CA ILE A 464 9.27 7.75 21.02
C ILE A 464 10.03 6.46 20.68
N THR A 465 10.09 6.08 19.40
CA THR A 465 10.85 4.91 18.96
C THR A 465 12.33 5.04 19.32
N CYS A 466 12.93 6.21 19.12
CA CYS A 466 14.32 6.49 19.50
C CYS A 466 14.53 6.43 21.03
N LEU A 467 13.59 6.99 21.80
CA LEU A 467 13.63 6.97 23.26
C LEU A 467 13.61 5.54 23.81
N ILE A 468 12.76 4.69 23.22
CA ILE A 468 12.65 3.28 23.62
C ILE A 468 13.89 2.50 23.20
N ASN A 469 14.37 2.67 21.96
CA ASN A 469 15.61 2.06 21.49
C ASN A 469 16.78 2.40 22.42
N ARG A 470 16.87 3.66 22.87
CA ARG A 470 17.86 4.11 23.84
C ARG A 470 17.67 3.43 25.21
N ASN A 471 16.46 3.40 25.74
CA ASN A 471 16.18 2.75 27.03
C ASN A 471 16.57 1.26 27.02
N ILE A 472 16.33 0.57 25.89
CA ILE A 472 16.77 -0.81 25.68
C ILE A 472 18.29 -0.93 25.70
N THR A 473 19.03 0.00 25.06
CA THR A 473 20.51 -0.01 25.09
C THR A 473 21.09 0.23 26.49
N ASP A 474 20.41 1.00 27.33
CA ASP A 474 20.81 1.23 28.72
C ASP A 474 20.46 0.06 29.66
N GLY A 475 19.81 -0.99 29.15
CA GLY A 475 19.36 -2.14 29.94
C GLY A 475 18.18 -1.84 30.86
N GLY A 476 17.47 -0.72 30.64
CA GLY A 476 16.26 -0.37 31.36
C GLY A 476 15.08 -1.28 30.99
N SER A 477 14.04 -1.28 31.83
CA SER A 477 12.77 -1.92 31.50
C SER A 477 11.90 -0.96 30.69
N VAL A 478 11.41 -1.44 29.53
CA VAL A 478 10.50 -0.68 28.68
C VAL A 478 9.12 -0.50 29.33
N ASP A 479 8.79 -1.26 30.38
CA ASP A 479 7.49 -1.20 31.07
C ASP A 479 7.24 0.15 31.79
N SER A 480 8.28 0.77 32.36
CA SER A 480 8.11 2.07 33.05
C SER A 480 7.88 3.22 32.07
N VAL A 481 8.54 3.20 30.91
CA VAL A 481 8.35 4.22 29.88
C VAL A 481 7.04 3.99 29.13
N SER A 482 6.74 2.73 28.79
CA SER A 482 5.52 2.35 28.07
C SER A 482 4.25 2.60 28.87
N SER A 483 4.26 2.36 30.19
CA SER A 483 3.09 2.68 31.04
C SER A 483 2.80 4.18 31.07
N VAL A 484 3.83 5.02 31.12
CA VAL A 484 3.67 6.49 31.06
C VAL A 484 3.20 6.94 29.67
N LEU A 485 3.69 6.32 28.59
CA LEU A 485 3.24 6.61 27.23
C LEU A 485 1.77 6.19 27.01
N GLN A 486 1.35 5.03 27.54
CA GLN A 486 -0.04 4.57 27.45
C GLN A 486 -1.00 5.43 28.28
N ASP A 487 -0.59 5.87 29.46
CA ASP A 487 -1.46 6.68 30.33
C ASP A 487 -1.55 8.14 29.87
N ARG A 488 -0.43 8.71 29.39
CA ARG A 488 -0.33 10.16 29.14
C ARG A 488 -0.26 10.57 27.67
N CYS A 489 0.02 9.65 26.73
CA CYS A 489 0.34 9.98 25.32
C CYS A 489 -0.38 9.05 24.31
N VAL A 490 -1.67 8.78 24.51
CA VAL A 490 -2.46 7.80 23.72
C VAL A 490 -2.51 8.12 22.22
N SER A 491 -2.52 9.39 21.82
CA SER A 491 -2.56 9.77 20.39
C SER A 491 -1.23 9.56 19.68
N PHE A 492 -0.12 9.57 20.42
CA PHE A 492 1.22 9.36 19.89
C PHE A 492 1.63 7.89 19.93
N CYS A 493 1.26 7.15 20.96
CA CYS A 493 1.61 5.74 21.15
C CYS A 493 0.35 4.89 21.30
N SER A 494 0.10 3.99 20.35
CA SER A 494 -0.99 3.03 20.47
C SER A 494 -0.63 1.88 21.42
N ALA A 495 -1.66 1.12 21.84
CA ALA A 495 -1.43 -0.10 22.62
C ALA A 495 -0.61 -1.14 21.85
N ASP A 496 -0.81 -1.21 20.53
CA ASP A 496 -0.07 -2.13 19.65
C ASP A 496 1.40 -1.73 19.49
N ASP A 497 1.70 -0.43 19.41
CA ASP A 497 3.08 0.08 19.39
C ASP A 497 3.86 -0.39 20.63
N VAL A 498 3.23 -0.37 21.82
CA VAL A 498 3.86 -0.88 23.05
C VAL A 498 4.13 -2.37 22.99
N ILE A 499 3.24 -3.16 22.40
CA ILE A 499 3.46 -4.60 22.20
C ILE A 499 4.69 -4.82 21.30
N ILE A 500 4.81 -4.03 20.22
CA ILE A 500 5.97 -4.07 19.31
C ILE A 500 7.26 -3.67 20.05
N TYR A 501 7.24 -2.60 20.84
CA TYR A 501 8.39 -2.16 21.63
C TYR A 501 8.83 -3.20 22.66
N LYS A 502 7.88 -3.89 23.29
CA LYS A 502 8.16 -4.99 24.22
C LYS A 502 8.69 -6.23 23.50
N ALA A 503 8.21 -6.50 22.29
CA ALA A 503 8.73 -7.57 21.44
C ALA A 503 10.20 -7.30 21.04
N LEU A 504 10.53 -6.07 20.65
CA LEU A 504 11.89 -5.61 20.35
C LEU A 504 12.81 -5.65 21.57
N GLU A 505 12.30 -5.28 22.76
CA GLU A 505 13.03 -5.40 24.02
C GLU A 505 13.45 -6.85 24.29
N PHE A 506 12.52 -7.81 24.16
CA PHE A 506 12.83 -9.23 24.33
C PHE A 506 13.79 -9.76 23.26
N LEU A 507 13.69 -9.25 22.04
CA LEU A 507 14.59 -9.61 20.94
C LEU A 507 16.04 -9.18 21.24
N ARG A 508 16.24 -7.92 21.66
CA ARG A 508 17.56 -7.41 22.04
C ARG A 508 18.10 -8.02 23.32
N LYS A 509 17.25 -8.28 24.33
CA LYS A 509 17.66 -9.03 25.53
C LYS A 509 18.15 -10.43 25.19
N ALA A 510 17.56 -11.08 24.19
CA ALA A 510 18.01 -12.39 23.72
C ALA A 510 19.40 -12.37 23.07
N GLU A 511 19.90 -11.22 22.60
CA GLU A 511 21.27 -11.07 22.10
C GLU A 511 22.31 -11.26 23.24
N SER A 512 21.97 -10.81 24.45
CA SER A 512 22.85 -10.90 25.63
C SER A 512 22.77 -12.22 26.40
N LEU A 513 21.82 -13.09 26.06
CA LEU A 513 21.51 -14.34 26.78
C LEU A 513 21.95 -15.57 25.97
N GLU A 514 22.32 -16.66 26.65
CA GLU A 514 22.70 -17.93 26.02
C GLU A 514 21.80 -19.11 26.47
N GLY A 515 21.78 -20.19 25.67
CA GLY A 515 21.08 -21.44 26.01
C GLY A 515 19.55 -21.35 26.01
N ASN A 516 18.90 -22.05 26.95
CA ASN A 516 17.43 -22.17 27.00
C ASN A 516 16.72 -20.85 27.32
N ALA A 517 17.34 -19.97 28.10
CA ALA A 517 16.79 -18.66 28.44
C ALA A 517 16.66 -17.75 27.20
N ARG A 518 17.64 -17.85 26.27
CA ARG A 518 17.61 -17.18 24.97
C ARG A 518 16.42 -17.63 24.14
N GLN A 519 16.22 -18.95 24.02
CA GLN A 519 15.13 -19.53 23.23
C GLN A 519 13.75 -19.14 23.79
N GLN A 520 13.60 -19.11 25.11
CA GLN A 520 12.37 -18.65 25.75
C GLN A 520 12.06 -17.18 25.42
N LYS A 521 13.07 -16.30 25.47
CA LYS A 521 12.88 -14.87 25.14
C LYS A 521 12.57 -14.64 23.67
N LEU A 522 13.17 -15.42 22.77
CA LEU A 522 12.83 -15.40 21.34
C LEU A 522 11.39 -15.86 21.07
N ASN A 523 10.91 -16.90 21.76
CA ASN A 523 9.53 -17.37 21.66
C ASN A 523 8.53 -16.33 22.21
N GLU A 524 8.85 -15.71 23.35
CA GLU A 524 8.04 -14.63 23.94
C GLU A 524 7.99 -13.40 23.00
N SER A 525 9.13 -13.03 22.39
CA SER A 525 9.21 -11.95 21.40
C SER A 525 8.35 -12.25 20.16
N LEU A 526 8.49 -13.45 19.58
CA LEU A 526 7.68 -13.91 18.44
C LEU A 526 6.19 -13.86 18.76
N GLY A 527 5.79 -14.33 19.96
CA GLY A 527 4.40 -14.31 20.39
C GLY A 527 3.81 -12.90 20.51
N LEU A 528 4.61 -11.91 20.90
CA LEU A 528 4.19 -10.50 20.93
C LEU A 528 4.11 -9.89 19.53
N PHE A 529 5.10 -10.14 18.66
CA PHE A 529 5.05 -9.68 17.28
C PHE A 529 3.84 -10.25 16.52
N LYS A 530 3.51 -11.53 16.72
CA LYS A 530 2.31 -12.14 16.12
C LYS A 530 1.01 -11.47 16.56
N LYS A 531 0.89 -11.08 17.83
CA LYS A 531 -0.29 -10.37 18.34
C LYS A 531 -0.47 -8.99 17.71
N ALA A 532 0.63 -8.31 17.41
CA ALA A 532 0.63 -6.98 16.80
C ALA A 532 0.78 -6.99 15.27
N ALA A 533 0.80 -8.17 14.62
CA ALA A 533 1.24 -8.33 13.23
C ALA A 533 0.50 -7.44 12.21
N GLY A 534 -0.79 -7.17 12.40
CA GLY A 534 -1.58 -6.30 11.51
C GLY A 534 -1.29 -4.78 11.64
N HIS A 535 -0.47 -4.38 12.62
CA HIS A 535 -0.12 -2.97 12.87
C HIS A 535 1.39 -2.69 12.73
N ILE A 536 2.21 -3.70 12.44
CA ILE A 536 3.65 -3.55 12.26
C ILE A 536 3.93 -2.87 10.92
N GLN A 537 4.64 -1.74 10.93
CA GLN A 537 5.12 -1.14 9.69
C GLN A 537 6.20 -2.00 9.02
N PHE A 538 6.20 -2.05 7.69
CA PHE A 538 7.11 -2.89 6.91
C PHE A 538 8.59 -2.71 7.27
N ASP A 539 9.04 -1.48 7.52
CA ASP A 539 10.44 -1.21 7.89
C ASP A 539 10.79 -1.82 9.25
N VAL A 540 9.89 -1.71 10.24
CA VAL A 540 10.06 -2.32 11.57
C VAL A 540 10.02 -3.85 11.49
N LEU A 541 9.14 -4.41 10.64
CA LEU A 541 9.09 -5.85 10.38
C LEU A 541 10.42 -6.34 9.80
N LYS A 542 10.95 -5.64 8.79
CA LYS A 542 12.23 -5.98 8.16
C LYS A 542 13.38 -5.94 9.18
N ASP A 543 13.47 -4.89 9.98
CA ASP A 543 14.53 -4.77 11.00
C ASP A 543 14.42 -5.89 12.04
N ALA A 544 13.20 -6.24 12.48
CA ALA A 544 12.97 -7.35 13.41
C ALA A 544 13.35 -8.71 12.79
N LEU A 545 13.02 -8.95 11.52
CA LEU A 545 13.40 -10.17 10.80
C LEU A 545 14.93 -10.25 10.64
N ASP A 546 15.60 -9.15 10.30
CA ASP A 546 17.06 -9.09 10.22
C ASP A 546 17.72 -9.37 11.58
N GLU A 547 17.14 -8.89 12.69
CA GLU A 547 17.57 -9.23 14.05
C GLU A 547 17.34 -10.72 14.38
N PHE A 548 16.19 -11.31 14.02
CA PHE A 548 15.95 -12.75 14.20
C PHE A 548 16.93 -13.62 13.39
N VAL A 549 17.27 -13.20 12.16
CA VAL A 549 18.25 -13.87 11.30
C VAL A 549 19.64 -13.80 11.94
N LYS A 550 20.08 -12.64 12.45
CA LYS A 550 21.35 -12.50 13.20
C LYS A 550 21.41 -13.44 14.39
N LEU A 551 20.28 -13.65 15.07
CA LEU A 551 20.16 -14.55 16.22
C LEU A 551 19.99 -16.04 15.83
N ARG A 552 19.99 -16.37 14.54
CA ARG A 552 19.81 -17.74 13.99
C ARG A 552 18.46 -18.37 14.32
N TYR A 553 17.43 -17.54 14.47
CA TYR A 553 16.05 -17.96 14.73
C TYR A 553 15.20 -17.90 13.45
N TYR A 554 15.63 -18.62 12.42
CA TYR A 554 15.00 -18.63 11.09
C TYR A 554 13.54 -19.14 11.08
N PRO A 555 13.20 -20.25 11.78
CA PRO A 555 11.82 -20.76 11.77
C PRO A 555 10.82 -19.72 12.28
N GLY A 556 11.14 -19.03 13.38
CA GLY A 556 10.29 -17.97 13.92
C GLY A 556 10.22 -16.72 13.05
N ALA A 557 11.31 -16.38 12.35
CA ALA A 557 11.32 -15.25 11.41
C ALA A 557 10.36 -15.49 10.22
N VAL A 558 10.40 -16.68 9.62
CA VAL A 558 9.48 -17.07 8.54
C VAL A 558 8.04 -17.10 9.03
N ASP A 559 7.81 -17.69 10.20
CA ASP A 559 6.48 -17.77 10.81
C ASP A 559 5.88 -16.38 11.10
N LEU A 560 6.69 -15.43 11.58
CA LEU A 560 6.27 -14.04 11.76
C LEU A 560 5.92 -13.38 10.42
N ALA A 561 6.76 -13.52 9.40
CA ALA A 561 6.56 -12.92 8.10
C ALA A 561 5.28 -13.44 7.43
N LEU A 562 5.02 -14.76 7.48
CA LEU A 562 3.77 -15.35 6.97
C LEU A 562 2.55 -14.85 7.75
N THR A 563 2.64 -14.80 9.09
CA THR A 563 1.56 -14.23 9.92
C THR A 563 1.28 -12.77 9.55
N ALA A 564 2.31 -11.95 9.34
CA ALA A 564 2.16 -10.56 8.93
C ALA A 564 1.54 -10.42 7.52
N ALA A 565 1.93 -11.28 6.57
CA ALA A 565 1.32 -11.30 5.23
C ALA A 565 -0.18 -11.64 5.27
N GLN A 566 -0.58 -12.57 6.13
CA GLN A 566 -1.98 -12.92 6.32
C GLN A 566 -2.79 -11.80 6.99
N GLU A 567 -2.19 -11.09 7.96
CA GLU A 567 -2.84 -9.99 8.68
C GLU A 567 -2.99 -8.72 7.84
N GLU A 568 -2.07 -8.46 6.89
CA GLU A 568 -2.18 -7.38 5.90
C GLU A 568 -3.39 -7.53 4.97
N ASP A 569 -3.82 -8.76 4.69
CA ASP A 569 -5.01 -9.05 3.89
C ASP A 569 -5.86 -10.14 4.54
N ARG A 570 -6.50 -9.80 5.67
CA ARG A 570 -7.44 -10.67 6.38
C ARG A 570 -8.61 -11.16 5.51
N GLY A 571 -8.96 -10.40 4.47
CA GLY A 571 -10.05 -10.72 3.56
C GLY A 571 -9.67 -11.66 2.42
N ASN A 572 -8.39 -12.03 2.30
CA ASN A 572 -7.84 -12.75 1.15
C ASN A 572 -8.28 -12.15 -0.20
N GLN A 573 -8.37 -10.82 -0.27
CA GLN A 573 -8.78 -10.10 -1.47
C GLN A 573 -7.80 -10.31 -2.63
N ALA A 574 -6.54 -10.60 -2.31
CA ALA A 574 -5.50 -10.94 -3.28
C ALA A 574 -5.80 -12.25 -4.04
N ILE A 575 -6.55 -13.20 -3.45
CA ILE A 575 -6.94 -14.45 -4.14
C ILE A 575 -7.95 -14.14 -5.25
N GLY A 576 -8.96 -13.31 -4.97
CA GLY A 576 -9.93 -12.87 -5.97
C GLY A 576 -9.28 -12.10 -7.13
N PHE A 577 -8.23 -11.34 -6.86
CA PHE A 577 -7.45 -10.67 -7.91
C PHE A 577 -6.71 -11.64 -8.84
N LEU A 578 -6.22 -12.76 -8.30
CA LEU A 578 -5.55 -13.79 -9.09
C LEU A 578 -6.54 -14.55 -9.99
N GLN A 579 -7.73 -14.85 -9.47
CA GLN A 579 -8.81 -15.52 -10.21
C GLN A 579 -9.40 -14.65 -11.32
N ASP A 580 -9.49 -13.32 -11.10
CA ASP A 580 -10.03 -12.34 -12.06
C ASP A 580 -9.01 -11.91 -13.14
N GLY A 581 -7.87 -12.61 -13.28
CA GLY A 581 -6.93 -12.40 -14.39
C GLY A 581 -6.01 -11.18 -14.28
N LYS A 582 -5.75 -10.68 -13.06
CA LYS A 582 -4.75 -9.62 -12.77
C LYS A 582 -4.96 -8.30 -13.51
N ASN A 583 -6.15 -7.70 -13.42
CA ASN A 583 -6.41 -6.38 -14.02
C ASN A 583 -5.56 -5.26 -13.38
N PRO A 584 -4.70 -4.53 -14.12
CA PRO A 584 -3.75 -3.57 -13.53
C PRO A 584 -4.38 -2.38 -12.80
N ASN A 585 -5.65 -2.06 -13.06
CA ASN A 585 -6.36 -0.91 -12.46
C ASN A 585 -7.15 -1.23 -11.19
N ASP A 586 -7.08 -2.47 -10.68
CA ASP A 586 -7.82 -2.89 -9.49
C ASP A 586 -7.18 -2.40 -8.19
N GLN A 587 -8.00 -1.95 -7.23
CA GLN A 587 -7.53 -1.57 -5.89
C GLN A 587 -6.94 -2.77 -5.13
N ARG A 588 -7.39 -3.99 -5.43
CA ARG A 588 -6.92 -5.25 -4.83
C ARG A 588 -5.43 -5.53 -5.10
N LYS A 589 -4.85 -4.93 -6.15
CA LYS A 589 -3.42 -5.02 -6.47
C LYS A 589 -2.53 -4.56 -5.30
N LYS A 590 -2.94 -3.56 -4.54
CA LYS A 590 -2.15 -3.04 -3.41
C LYS A 590 -1.88 -4.10 -2.35
N PHE A 591 -2.87 -4.94 -2.05
CA PHE A 591 -2.74 -6.03 -1.08
C PHE A 591 -1.82 -7.14 -1.61
N MET A 592 -1.90 -7.45 -2.90
CA MET A 592 -0.99 -8.39 -3.56
C MET A 592 0.46 -7.89 -3.54
N ASP A 593 0.68 -6.62 -3.89
CA ASP A 593 2.01 -6.00 -3.88
C ASP A 593 2.61 -5.90 -2.46
N ALA A 594 1.77 -5.73 -1.44
CA ALA A 594 2.19 -5.75 -0.03
C ALA A 594 2.62 -7.17 0.41
N ARG A 595 1.80 -8.19 0.12
CA ARG A 595 2.15 -9.59 0.39
C ARG A 595 3.43 -10.02 -0.31
N TYR A 596 3.59 -9.66 -1.59
CA TYR A 596 4.79 -10.00 -2.36
C TYR A 596 6.07 -9.45 -1.72
N ARG A 597 6.05 -8.19 -1.23
CA ARG A 597 7.19 -7.60 -0.51
C ARG A 597 7.56 -8.37 0.76
N ILE A 598 6.58 -8.92 1.46
CA ILE A 598 6.82 -9.73 2.66
C ILE A 598 7.37 -11.11 2.27
N TYR A 599 6.83 -11.74 1.23
CA TYR A 599 7.34 -13.02 0.73
C TYR A 599 8.79 -12.93 0.21
N GLU A 600 9.18 -11.80 -0.39
CA GLU A 600 10.59 -11.55 -0.74
C GLU A 600 11.51 -11.59 0.49
N LEU A 601 11.05 -11.12 1.66
CA LEU A 601 11.83 -11.22 2.90
C LEU A 601 11.97 -12.69 3.34
N VAL A 602 10.89 -13.49 3.22
CA VAL A 602 10.94 -14.94 3.48
C VAL A 602 11.96 -15.63 2.58
N PHE A 603 11.96 -15.32 1.28
CA PHE A 603 12.91 -15.92 0.33
C PHE A 603 14.35 -15.51 0.64
N LYS A 604 14.60 -14.26 1.05
CA LYS A 604 15.93 -13.82 1.52
C LYS A 604 16.39 -14.61 2.75
N ILE A 605 15.48 -14.89 3.69
CA ILE A 605 15.79 -15.71 4.87
C ILE A 605 16.17 -17.14 4.43
N LEU A 606 15.41 -17.76 3.53
CA LEU A 606 15.72 -19.10 3.00
C LEU A 606 17.08 -19.14 2.28
N GLU A 607 17.41 -18.10 1.50
CA GLU A 607 18.73 -17.99 0.86
C GLU A 607 19.87 -17.89 1.87
N VAL A 608 19.68 -17.17 2.98
CA VAL A 608 20.68 -17.09 4.06
C VAL A 608 20.89 -18.47 4.70
N VAL A 609 19.79 -19.19 4.98
CA VAL A 609 19.86 -20.54 5.57
C VAL A 609 20.56 -21.54 4.63
N ASP A 610 20.23 -21.52 3.34
CA ASP A 610 20.85 -22.40 2.34
C ASP A 610 22.34 -22.06 2.14
N LYS A 611 22.70 -20.77 2.13
CA LYS A 611 24.10 -20.33 2.06
C LYS A 611 24.90 -20.82 3.26
N GLU A 612 24.37 -20.66 4.47
CA GLU A 612 25.04 -21.15 5.67
C GLU A 612 25.27 -22.66 5.62
N VAL A 613 24.27 -23.44 5.22
CA VAL A 613 24.44 -24.90 5.04
C VAL A 613 25.52 -25.21 3.99
N SER A 614 25.58 -24.45 2.89
CA SER A 614 26.59 -24.64 1.85
C SER A 614 27.99 -24.27 2.31
N ASP A 615 28.15 -23.17 3.05
CA ASP A 615 29.43 -22.70 3.60
C ASP A 615 30.00 -23.70 4.61
N PHE A 616 29.15 -24.30 5.45
CA PHE A 616 29.52 -25.37 6.36
C PHE A 616 29.89 -26.68 5.64
N LYS A 617 29.39 -26.94 4.44
CA LYS A 617 29.79 -28.12 3.63
C LYS A 617 31.15 -27.93 2.95
N VAL A 618 31.47 -26.71 2.51
CA VAL A 618 32.74 -26.39 1.81
C VAL A 618 33.93 -26.35 2.79
N SER A 619 33.70 -25.95 4.04
CA SER A 619 34.74 -25.85 5.07
C SER A 619 35.15 -27.20 5.71
N ASN A 620 34.48 -28.30 5.36
CA ASN A 620 34.54 -29.57 6.10
C ASN A 620 35.42 -30.66 5.46
N THR A 621 36.69 -30.36 5.22
CA THR A 621 37.75 -31.40 5.05
C THR A 621 38.33 -31.78 6.44
N PHE A 622 37.59 -32.60 7.21
CA PHE A 622 37.87 -33.25 8.53
C PHE A 622 37.92 -32.33 9.79
N PRO A 623 37.59 -32.77 11.06
CA PRO A 623 37.18 -34.10 11.62
C PRO A 623 35.83 -34.12 12.44
N GLU A 624 35.48 -35.30 13.00
CA GLU A 624 34.16 -35.77 13.55
C GLU A 624 33.41 -34.93 14.61
N SER A 625 34.00 -33.93 15.26
CA SER A 625 33.34 -33.13 16.30
C SER A 625 32.44 -32.00 15.76
N GLN A 626 32.52 -31.68 14.46
CA GLN A 626 31.67 -30.68 13.80
C GLN A 626 30.39 -31.25 13.16
N ASN A 627 30.22 -32.58 13.15
CA ASN A 627 28.99 -33.23 12.67
C ASN A 627 27.74 -32.80 13.45
N THR A 628 27.87 -32.59 14.76
CA THR A 628 26.75 -32.14 15.61
C THR A 628 26.25 -30.75 15.21
N GLN A 629 27.15 -29.83 14.84
CA GLN A 629 26.78 -28.48 14.39
C GLN A 629 26.13 -28.52 13.00
N LEU A 630 26.65 -29.32 12.07
CA LEU A 630 26.04 -29.52 10.76
C LEU A 630 24.63 -30.13 10.86
N HIS A 631 24.41 -31.06 11.80
CA HIS A 631 23.08 -31.61 12.08
C HIS A 631 22.11 -30.56 12.64
N VAL A 632 22.58 -29.65 13.50
CA VAL A 632 21.75 -28.55 14.04
C VAL A 632 21.36 -27.58 12.92
N VAL A 633 22.30 -27.17 12.05
CA VAL A 633 22.00 -26.24 10.95
C VAL A 633 21.07 -26.89 9.91
N ASN A 634 21.28 -28.17 9.56
CA ASN A 634 20.34 -28.88 8.67
C ASN A 634 18.95 -29.03 9.31
N ARG A 635 18.88 -29.32 10.61
CA ARG A 635 17.60 -29.39 11.33
C ARG A 635 16.88 -28.05 11.30
N LEU A 636 17.57 -26.95 11.55
CA LEU A 636 16.98 -25.60 11.47
C LEU A 636 16.50 -25.28 10.05
N ARG A 637 17.25 -25.67 9.02
CA ARG A 637 16.81 -25.55 7.62
C ARG A 637 15.53 -26.34 7.39
N ASP A 638 15.51 -27.61 7.77
CA ASP A 638 14.36 -28.49 7.52
C ASP A 638 13.12 -28.01 8.30
N GLU A 639 13.29 -27.53 9.55
CA GLU A 639 12.23 -26.87 10.33
C GLU A 639 11.73 -25.57 9.66
N THR A 640 12.62 -24.76 9.08
CA THR A 640 12.25 -23.52 8.38
C THR A 640 11.43 -23.82 7.11
N TYR A 641 11.88 -24.80 6.31
CA TYR A 641 11.13 -25.23 5.13
C TYR A 641 9.81 -25.91 5.49
N PHE A 642 9.78 -26.67 6.59
CA PHE A 642 8.55 -27.28 7.07
C PHE A 642 7.46 -26.24 7.37
N ILE A 643 7.83 -25.07 7.93
CA ILE A 643 6.88 -23.96 8.15
C ILE A 643 6.36 -23.42 6.81
N CYS A 644 7.22 -23.24 5.81
CA CYS A 644 6.78 -22.85 4.46
C CYS A 644 5.81 -23.86 3.85
N TYR A 645 6.12 -25.17 3.93
CA TYR A 645 5.26 -26.23 3.40
C TYR A 645 3.93 -26.35 4.16
N SER A 646 3.93 -26.07 5.46
CA SER A 646 2.74 -26.10 6.31
C SER A 646 1.87 -24.86 6.18
N SER A 647 2.31 -23.84 5.42
CA SER A 647 1.52 -22.63 5.18
C SER A 647 0.20 -22.98 4.48
N THR A 648 -0.89 -22.37 4.93
CA THR A 648 -2.23 -22.55 4.35
C THR A 648 -2.52 -21.57 3.21
N GLU A 649 -1.59 -20.65 2.92
CA GLU A 649 -1.77 -19.60 1.92
C GLU A 649 -1.40 -20.06 0.50
N GLU A 650 -2.39 -20.20 -0.37
CA GLU A 650 -2.20 -20.55 -1.80
C GLU A 650 -1.28 -19.56 -2.53
N ILE A 651 -1.44 -18.25 -2.28
CA ILE A 651 -0.66 -17.19 -2.94
C ILE A 651 0.82 -17.32 -2.58
N PHE A 652 1.13 -17.59 -1.32
CA PHE A 652 2.50 -17.81 -0.87
C PHE A 652 3.11 -18.99 -1.61
N HIS A 653 2.41 -20.13 -1.69
CA HIS A 653 2.88 -21.31 -2.41
C HIS A 653 3.15 -21.03 -3.89
N PHE A 654 2.28 -20.28 -4.57
CA PHE A 654 2.51 -19.92 -5.98
C PHE A 654 3.78 -19.06 -6.16
N CYS A 655 3.98 -18.09 -5.27
CA CYS A 655 5.21 -17.27 -5.28
C CYS A 655 6.44 -18.10 -4.90
N PHE A 656 6.27 -19.07 -3.99
CA PHE A 656 7.34 -19.94 -3.52
C PHE A 656 7.80 -20.91 -4.61
N TYR A 657 6.89 -21.45 -5.42
CA TYR A 657 7.24 -22.26 -6.58
C TYR A 657 7.85 -21.43 -7.71
N ASP A 658 7.33 -20.22 -7.98
CA ASP A 658 7.94 -19.27 -8.92
C ASP A 658 9.40 -18.95 -8.49
N TRP A 659 9.65 -18.82 -7.18
CA TRP A 659 11.01 -18.65 -6.65
C TRP A 659 11.89 -19.90 -6.90
N PHE A 660 11.40 -21.12 -6.68
CA PHE A 660 12.17 -22.34 -7.00
C PHE A 660 12.53 -22.44 -8.48
N LEU A 661 11.60 -22.07 -9.38
CA LEU A 661 11.88 -22.02 -10.82
C LEU A 661 12.94 -20.97 -11.16
N SER A 662 12.92 -19.81 -10.50
CA SER A 662 13.93 -18.76 -10.71
C SER A 662 15.35 -19.20 -10.28
N LYS A 663 15.45 -20.16 -9.35
CA LYS A 663 16.72 -20.74 -8.88
C LYS A 663 17.13 -22.01 -9.63
N ASP A 664 16.33 -22.46 -10.60
CA ASP A 664 16.53 -23.70 -11.35
C ASP A 664 16.57 -24.98 -10.47
N VAL A 665 15.95 -24.95 -9.28
CA VAL A 665 15.89 -26.09 -8.36
C VAL A 665 14.63 -26.93 -8.62
N VAL A 666 14.51 -27.39 -9.86
CA VAL A 666 13.31 -28.11 -10.36
C VAL A 666 13.11 -29.46 -9.67
N ALA A 667 14.20 -30.13 -9.28
CA ALA A 667 14.15 -31.42 -8.60
C ALA A 667 13.38 -31.39 -7.28
N ARG A 668 13.44 -30.25 -6.55
CA ARG A 668 12.74 -30.10 -5.26
C ARG A 668 11.24 -29.89 -5.45
N LEU A 669 10.81 -29.27 -6.54
CA LEU A 669 9.38 -29.16 -6.89
C LEU A 669 8.72 -30.52 -7.11
N LEU A 670 9.48 -31.53 -7.56
CA LEU A 670 9.01 -32.90 -7.74
C LEU A 670 8.83 -33.68 -6.43
N GLU A 671 9.39 -33.20 -5.32
CA GLU A 671 9.32 -33.85 -4.00
C GLU A 671 8.26 -33.21 -3.08
N ILE A 672 7.68 -32.10 -3.50
CA ILE A 672 6.74 -31.32 -2.69
C ILE A 672 5.33 -31.91 -2.81
N GLU A 673 4.75 -32.30 -1.67
CA GLU A 673 3.40 -32.89 -1.58
C GLU A 673 2.37 -31.92 -0.98
N THR A 674 2.44 -30.65 -1.33
CA THR A 674 1.46 -29.63 -0.87
C THR A 674 0.21 -29.63 -1.76
N PRO A 675 -0.99 -29.34 -1.23
CA PRO A 675 -2.23 -29.36 -2.02
C PRO A 675 -2.28 -28.33 -3.17
N PHE A 676 -1.39 -27.33 -3.16
CA PHE A 676 -1.37 -26.21 -4.10
C PHE A 676 -0.44 -26.42 -5.31
N ILE A 677 0.45 -27.42 -5.28
CA ILE A 677 1.44 -27.63 -6.35
C ILE A 677 0.77 -28.05 -7.66
N LEU A 678 -0.24 -28.93 -7.61
CA LEU A 678 -0.97 -29.40 -8.78
C LEU A 678 -1.72 -28.26 -9.49
N PRO A 679 -2.59 -27.48 -8.81
CA PRO A 679 -3.24 -26.31 -9.43
C PRO A 679 -2.24 -25.31 -10.03
N TYR A 680 -1.11 -25.07 -9.35
CA TYR A 680 -0.07 -24.18 -9.84
C TYR A 680 0.55 -24.69 -11.16
N LEU A 681 0.96 -25.96 -11.20
CA LEU A 681 1.57 -26.56 -12.38
C LEU A 681 0.58 -26.59 -13.56
N GLU A 682 -0.69 -26.92 -13.33
CA GLU A 682 -1.73 -26.93 -14.38
C GLU A 682 -1.98 -25.55 -15.01
N ILE A 683 -2.01 -24.49 -14.19
CA ILE A 683 -2.22 -23.12 -14.67
C ILE A 683 -1.01 -22.66 -15.50
N LYS A 684 0.20 -22.88 -14.98
CA LYS A 684 1.45 -22.41 -15.60
C LYS A 684 1.90 -23.26 -16.79
N ALA A 685 1.55 -24.55 -16.82
CA ALA A 685 1.86 -25.45 -17.94
C ALA A 685 1.22 -25.01 -19.26
N LYS A 686 0.10 -24.27 -19.24
CA LYS A 686 -0.52 -23.73 -20.45
C LYS A 686 0.32 -22.64 -21.12
N THR A 687 1.20 -21.98 -20.37
CA THR A 687 2.00 -20.84 -20.85
C THR A 687 3.47 -21.18 -21.04
N ASP A 688 4.03 -22.12 -20.27
CA ASP A 688 5.45 -22.45 -20.30
C ASP A 688 5.69 -23.95 -20.50
N LEU A 689 6.42 -24.27 -21.57
CA LEU A 689 6.80 -25.63 -21.94
C LEU A 689 7.66 -26.32 -20.86
N LYS A 690 8.52 -25.59 -20.15
CA LYS A 690 9.37 -26.18 -19.09
C LYS A 690 8.50 -26.69 -17.93
N ILE A 691 7.46 -25.94 -17.59
CA ILE A 691 6.54 -26.28 -16.50
C ILE A 691 5.58 -27.39 -16.95
N ALA A 692 5.14 -27.37 -18.20
CA ALA A 692 4.41 -28.49 -18.79
C ALA A 692 5.21 -29.81 -18.74
N ASN A 693 6.52 -29.75 -19.02
CA ASN A 693 7.39 -30.91 -18.85
C ASN A 693 7.49 -31.35 -17.40
N LEU A 694 7.56 -30.39 -16.46
CA LEU A 694 7.56 -30.68 -15.04
C LEU A 694 6.26 -31.37 -14.59
N LEU A 695 5.11 -30.94 -15.10
CA LEU A 695 3.79 -31.46 -14.73
C LEU A 695 3.66 -32.96 -15.03
N TRP A 696 4.01 -33.42 -16.24
CA TRP A 696 3.91 -34.85 -16.54
C TRP A 696 4.96 -35.67 -15.76
N THR A 697 6.15 -35.13 -15.50
CA THR A 697 7.15 -35.80 -14.65
C THR A 697 6.73 -35.88 -13.19
N TYR A 698 5.98 -34.89 -12.69
CA TYR A 698 5.37 -34.91 -11.36
C TYR A 698 4.33 -36.02 -11.26
N HIS A 699 3.39 -36.10 -12.22
CA HIS A 699 2.42 -37.19 -12.28
C HIS A 699 3.07 -38.57 -12.37
N GLN A 700 4.16 -38.70 -13.14
CA GLN A 700 4.94 -39.94 -13.23
C GLN A 700 5.52 -40.35 -11.86
N LYS A 701 6.13 -39.43 -11.13
CA LYS A 701 6.73 -39.73 -9.80
C LYS A 701 5.69 -40.15 -8.77
N HIS A 702 4.50 -39.54 -8.79
CA HIS A 702 3.40 -39.87 -7.87
C HIS A 702 2.54 -41.07 -8.33
N GLY A 703 2.93 -41.78 -9.39
CA GLY A 703 2.24 -42.99 -9.89
C GLY A 703 0.95 -42.73 -10.67
N ASN A 704 0.65 -41.48 -11.00
CA ASN A 704 -0.55 -41.08 -11.76
C ASN A 704 -0.28 -41.11 -13.28
N PHE A 705 -0.08 -42.31 -13.83
CA PHE A 705 0.27 -42.49 -15.25
C PHE A 705 -0.79 -41.99 -16.23
N PHE A 706 -2.08 -42.06 -15.86
CA PHE A 706 -3.17 -41.56 -16.70
C PHE A 706 -3.10 -40.05 -16.93
N ALA A 707 -2.95 -39.26 -15.87
CA ALA A 707 -2.81 -37.80 -15.96
C ALA A 707 -1.53 -37.40 -16.70
N ALA A 708 -0.43 -38.15 -16.51
CA ALA A 708 0.79 -37.94 -17.29
C ALA A 708 0.57 -38.16 -18.79
N ALA A 709 -0.18 -39.21 -19.17
CA ALA A 709 -0.52 -39.48 -20.57
C ALA A 709 -1.41 -38.40 -21.17
N GLU A 710 -2.40 -37.90 -20.41
CA GLU A 710 -3.28 -36.80 -20.83
C GLU A 710 -2.49 -35.51 -21.08
N VAL A 711 -1.61 -35.11 -20.15
CA VAL A 711 -0.76 -33.93 -20.30
C VAL A 711 0.14 -34.07 -21.53
N LEU A 712 0.78 -35.22 -21.74
CA LEU A 712 1.62 -35.46 -22.92
C LEU A 712 0.83 -35.43 -24.23
N PHE A 713 -0.39 -35.96 -24.25
CA PHE A 713 -1.27 -35.90 -25.42
C PHE A 713 -1.68 -34.47 -25.75
N VAL A 714 -2.02 -33.67 -24.75
CA VAL A 714 -2.32 -32.24 -24.92
C VAL A 714 -1.08 -31.47 -25.39
N LEU A 715 0.10 -31.77 -24.86
CA LEU A 715 1.35 -31.15 -25.29
C LEU A 715 1.70 -31.48 -26.74
N ALA A 716 1.49 -32.74 -27.17
CA ALA A 716 1.69 -33.13 -28.55
C ALA A 716 0.75 -32.38 -29.53
N LYS A 717 -0.43 -31.95 -29.08
CA LYS A 717 -1.41 -31.16 -29.85
C LYS A 717 -1.32 -29.64 -29.66
N SER A 718 -0.46 -29.19 -28.74
CA SER A 718 -0.37 -27.78 -28.38
C SER A 718 0.22 -26.92 -29.50
N GLU A 719 0.00 -25.60 -29.40
CA GLU A 719 0.62 -24.58 -30.27
C GLU A 719 2.04 -24.19 -29.84
N PHE A 720 2.65 -24.91 -28.89
CA PHE A 720 4.05 -24.66 -28.53
C PHE A 720 4.97 -24.94 -29.72
N ASP A 721 6.06 -24.16 -29.82
CA ASP A 721 7.11 -24.36 -30.82
C ASP A 721 7.90 -25.63 -30.48
N LEU A 722 7.42 -26.75 -31.02
CA LEU A 722 7.89 -28.11 -30.76
C LEU A 722 8.13 -28.81 -32.09
N PRO A 723 9.34 -29.35 -32.33
CA PRO A 723 9.60 -30.12 -33.54
C PRO A 723 8.76 -31.39 -33.55
N LEU A 724 8.41 -31.86 -34.76
CA LEU A 724 7.58 -33.05 -34.95
C LEU A 724 8.15 -34.28 -34.22
N SER A 725 9.48 -34.42 -34.19
CA SER A 725 10.16 -35.51 -33.47
C SER A 725 9.85 -35.55 -31.97
N GLN A 726 9.79 -34.38 -31.31
CA GLN A 726 9.40 -34.31 -29.89
C GLN A 726 7.91 -34.60 -29.70
N ARG A 727 7.06 -34.20 -30.64
CA ARG A 727 5.62 -34.51 -30.60
C ARG A 727 5.39 -36.03 -30.70
N ILE A 728 6.12 -36.71 -31.59
CA ILE A 728 6.12 -38.19 -31.71
C ILE A 728 6.65 -38.82 -30.41
N GLU A 729 7.73 -38.27 -29.83
CA GLU A 729 8.24 -38.73 -28.54
C GLU A 729 7.18 -38.63 -27.44
N PHE A 730 6.47 -37.49 -27.33
CA PHE A 730 5.40 -37.31 -26.35
C PHE A 730 4.24 -38.29 -26.56
N LEU A 731 3.79 -38.51 -27.81
CA LEU A 731 2.75 -39.48 -28.11
C LEU A 731 3.19 -40.92 -27.80
N SER A 732 4.44 -41.27 -28.13
CA SER A 732 4.99 -42.60 -27.83
C SER A 732 5.07 -42.86 -26.32
N ARG A 733 5.51 -41.88 -25.53
CA ARG A 733 5.54 -41.93 -24.06
C ARG A 733 4.12 -42.01 -23.49
N ALA A 734 3.19 -41.19 -24.00
CA ALA A 734 1.79 -41.23 -23.57
C ALA A 734 1.16 -42.62 -23.79
N LYS A 735 1.43 -43.25 -24.94
CA LYS A 735 1.00 -44.63 -25.24
C LYS A 735 1.56 -45.64 -24.23
N THR A 736 2.84 -45.52 -23.86
CA THR A 736 3.43 -46.41 -22.85
C THR A 736 2.77 -46.25 -21.48
N TYR A 737 2.41 -45.03 -21.08
CA TYR A 737 1.72 -44.77 -19.82
C TYR A 737 0.27 -45.26 -19.80
N CYS A 738 -0.45 -45.18 -20.92
CA CYS A 738 -1.78 -45.80 -21.06
C CYS A 738 -1.72 -47.34 -20.96
N SER A 739 -0.58 -47.95 -21.27
CA SER A 739 -0.38 -49.40 -21.20
C SER A 739 0.02 -49.90 -19.81
N CYS A 740 0.26 -48.99 -18.84
CA CYS A 740 0.61 -49.35 -17.47
C CYS A 740 -0.62 -49.84 -16.66
N PRO A 741 -0.45 -50.74 -15.68
CA PRO A 741 -1.54 -51.21 -14.84
C PRO A 741 -2.17 -50.05 -14.04
N SER A 742 -3.47 -49.83 -14.21
CA SER A 742 -4.23 -48.76 -13.59
C SER A 742 -5.50 -49.30 -12.90
N PRO A 743 -6.12 -48.52 -11.99
CA PRO A 743 -7.37 -48.92 -11.33
C PRO A 743 -8.49 -49.27 -12.35
N PRO A 744 -9.36 -50.25 -12.04
CA PRO A 744 -10.39 -50.74 -12.98
C PRO A 744 -11.43 -49.69 -13.39
N GLU A 745 -11.66 -48.66 -12.57
CA GLU A 745 -12.63 -47.58 -12.84
C GLU A 745 -12.28 -46.73 -14.07
N PHE A 746 -10.99 -46.61 -14.40
CA PHE A 746 -10.51 -45.76 -15.50
C PHE A 746 -10.23 -46.53 -16.79
N GLN A 747 -10.42 -47.86 -16.82
CA GLN A 747 -10.04 -48.71 -17.97
C GLN A 747 -10.71 -48.30 -19.30
N ASN A 748 -12.00 -47.92 -19.24
CA ASN A 748 -12.72 -47.46 -20.44
C ASN A 748 -12.18 -46.13 -20.96
N VAL A 749 -11.85 -45.20 -20.06
CA VAL A 749 -11.31 -43.87 -20.41
C VAL A 749 -9.88 -43.98 -20.93
N ILE A 750 -9.08 -44.86 -20.32
CA ILE A 750 -7.71 -45.17 -20.76
C ILE A 750 -7.72 -45.82 -22.14
N SER A 751 -8.63 -46.75 -22.39
CA SER A 751 -8.80 -47.38 -23.70
C SER A 751 -9.12 -46.35 -24.78
N LEU A 752 -10.06 -45.43 -24.52
CA LEU A 752 -10.40 -44.34 -25.44
C LEU A 752 -9.21 -43.39 -25.70
N LEU A 753 -8.51 -42.97 -24.63
CA LEU A 753 -7.33 -42.11 -24.76
C LEU A 753 -6.22 -42.81 -25.55
N ASN A 754 -6.01 -44.11 -25.31
CA ASN A 754 -5.02 -44.91 -26.04
C ASN A 754 -5.35 -45.00 -27.54
N THR A 755 -6.62 -45.20 -27.91
CA THR A 755 -7.05 -45.16 -29.31
C THR A 755 -6.77 -43.79 -29.93
N ASN A 756 -7.14 -42.70 -29.25
CA ASN A 756 -6.87 -41.34 -29.72
C ASN A 756 -5.36 -41.06 -29.87
N ILE A 757 -4.53 -41.49 -28.91
CA ILE A 757 -3.07 -41.35 -28.99
C ILE A 757 -2.53 -42.15 -30.18
N GLN A 758 -3.02 -43.37 -30.39
CA GLN A 758 -2.61 -44.23 -31.49
C GLN A 758 -2.93 -43.59 -32.85
N GLU A 759 -4.16 -43.12 -33.07
CA GLU A 759 -4.56 -42.44 -34.31
C GLU A 759 -3.67 -41.22 -34.59
N ASN A 760 -3.39 -40.39 -33.56
CA ASN A 760 -2.54 -39.21 -33.73
C ASN A 760 -1.07 -39.58 -33.93
N LEU A 761 -0.60 -40.69 -33.37
CA LEU A 761 0.75 -41.21 -33.59
C LEU A 761 0.91 -41.71 -35.04
N ASP A 762 -0.10 -42.39 -35.59
CA ASP A 762 -0.10 -42.85 -36.98
C ASP A 762 -0.09 -41.67 -37.96
N VAL A 763 -0.91 -40.64 -37.71
CA VAL A 763 -0.87 -39.38 -38.47
C VAL A 763 0.49 -38.68 -38.36
N ALA A 764 1.08 -38.61 -37.16
CA ALA A 764 2.39 -38.00 -36.95
C ALA A 764 3.51 -38.76 -37.68
N ASN A 765 3.42 -40.09 -37.77
CA ASN A 765 4.37 -40.91 -38.52
C ASN A 765 4.24 -40.67 -40.04
N ILE A 766 3.03 -40.53 -40.56
CA ILE A 766 2.79 -40.15 -41.97
C ILE A 766 3.39 -38.76 -42.24
N GLN A 767 3.17 -37.82 -41.34
CA GLN A 767 3.74 -36.48 -41.44
C GLN A 767 5.27 -36.47 -41.40
N ASP A 768 5.89 -37.32 -40.56
CA ASP A 768 7.35 -37.51 -40.53
C ASP A 768 7.87 -38.13 -41.84
N GLU A 769 7.12 -39.06 -42.44
CA GLU A 769 7.48 -39.66 -43.73
C GLU A 769 7.41 -38.65 -44.88
N ILE A 770 6.40 -37.76 -44.90
CA ILE A 770 6.33 -36.63 -45.84
C ILE A 770 7.55 -35.73 -45.67
N LEU A 771 7.89 -35.40 -44.42
CA LEU A 771 9.02 -34.54 -44.08
C LEU A 771 10.37 -35.17 -44.50
N ARG A 772 10.55 -36.48 -44.30
CA ARG A 772 11.73 -37.23 -44.76
C ARG A 772 11.82 -37.26 -46.29
N THR A 773 10.71 -37.52 -46.96
CA THR A 773 10.64 -37.58 -48.42
C THR A 773 10.97 -36.21 -49.03
N LEU A 774 10.38 -35.14 -48.49
CA LEU A 774 10.64 -33.76 -48.91
C LEU A 774 12.10 -33.32 -48.68
N LYS A 775 12.75 -33.79 -47.61
CA LYS A 775 14.18 -33.54 -47.37
C LYS A 775 15.09 -34.25 -48.36
N ASN A 776 14.68 -35.44 -48.82
CA ASN A 776 15.46 -36.30 -49.70
C ASN A 776 15.19 -36.06 -51.20
N ASP A 777 14.15 -35.30 -51.55
CA ASP A 777 13.84 -34.92 -52.93
C ASP A 777 14.88 -33.92 -53.45
N PRO A 778 15.74 -34.29 -54.42
CA PRO A 778 16.82 -33.43 -54.91
C PRO A 778 16.34 -32.32 -55.86
N ASP A 779 15.20 -32.49 -56.52
CA ASP A 779 14.75 -31.63 -57.63
C ASP A 779 13.83 -30.47 -57.18
N PHE A 780 13.50 -30.42 -55.88
CA PHE A 780 12.62 -29.39 -55.31
C PHE A 780 13.35 -28.04 -55.08
N ASP A 781 12.62 -26.94 -55.26
CA ASP A 781 13.10 -25.56 -55.01
C ASP A 781 13.50 -25.37 -53.53
N PRO A 782 14.77 -25.01 -53.23
CA PRO A 782 15.27 -24.95 -51.86
C PRO A 782 14.49 -23.98 -50.95
N VAL A 783 14.00 -22.86 -51.49
CA VAL A 783 13.27 -21.85 -50.69
C VAL A 783 11.90 -22.37 -50.27
N LYS A 784 11.17 -23.01 -51.19
CA LYS A 784 9.88 -23.63 -50.90
C LYS A 784 10.04 -24.87 -50.01
N ARG A 785 11.14 -25.61 -50.16
CA ARG A 785 11.46 -26.77 -49.30
C ARG A 785 11.55 -26.36 -47.84
N GLU A 786 12.30 -25.31 -47.53
CA GLU A 786 12.48 -24.84 -46.14
C GLU A 786 11.17 -24.32 -45.54
N GLN A 787 10.33 -23.62 -46.32
CA GLN A 787 9.01 -23.18 -45.89
C GLN A 787 8.11 -24.36 -45.53
N LEU A 788 7.98 -25.35 -46.41
CA LEU A 788 7.16 -26.55 -46.17
C LEU A 788 7.69 -27.39 -45.00
N ILE A 789 9.02 -27.48 -44.82
CA ILE A 789 9.62 -28.15 -43.65
C ILE A 789 9.28 -27.40 -42.35
N SER A 790 9.30 -26.06 -42.38
CA SER A 790 8.89 -25.26 -41.22
C SER A 790 7.41 -25.48 -40.89
N ASP A 791 6.56 -25.46 -41.91
CA ASP A 791 5.12 -25.67 -41.76
C ASP A 791 4.82 -27.07 -41.20
N LEU A 792 5.43 -28.13 -41.77
CA LEU A 792 5.29 -29.50 -41.30
C LEU A 792 5.88 -29.75 -39.90
N ASN A 793 6.80 -28.92 -39.41
CA ASN A 793 7.27 -29.04 -38.02
C ASN A 793 6.42 -28.25 -37.02
N SER A 794 5.64 -27.27 -37.48
CA SER A 794 4.95 -26.33 -36.59
C SER A 794 3.85 -26.99 -35.76
N ARG A 795 3.09 -27.93 -36.34
CA ARG A 795 1.91 -28.55 -35.74
C ARG A 795 1.64 -29.94 -36.29
N LEU A 796 0.83 -30.73 -35.57
CA LEU A 796 0.24 -31.95 -36.12
C LEU A 796 -0.93 -31.57 -37.03
N TYR A 797 -0.86 -31.97 -38.30
CA TYR A 797 -1.93 -31.74 -39.27
C TYR A 797 -2.97 -32.86 -39.20
N ASN A 798 -4.19 -32.55 -39.63
CA ASN A 798 -5.18 -33.59 -39.85
C ASN A 798 -4.81 -34.40 -41.10
N ILE A 799 -5.23 -35.66 -41.13
CA ILE A 799 -4.93 -36.58 -42.24
C ILE A 799 -5.39 -36.05 -43.61
N SER A 800 -6.54 -35.37 -43.65
CA SER A 800 -7.07 -34.75 -44.88
C SER A 800 -6.23 -33.57 -45.35
N ASP A 801 -5.66 -32.79 -44.43
CA ASP A 801 -4.79 -31.66 -44.76
C ASP A 801 -3.44 -32.18 -45.28
N LEU A 802 -2.90 -33.22 -44.64
CA LEU A 802 -1.71 -33.93 -45.14
C LEU A 802 -1.91 -34.47 -46.56
N PHE A 803 -3.10 -34.97 -46.87
CA PHE A 803 -3.43 -35.46 -48.19
C PHE A 803 -3.56 -34.34 -49.23
N ASN A 804 -4.38 -33.32 -48.96
CA ASN A 804 -4.73 -32.27 -49.92
C ASN A 804 -3.64 -31.21 -50.10
N ASP A 805 -2.96 -30.83 -49.03
CA ASP A 805 -2.01 -29.71 -49.06
C ASP A 805 -0.57 -30.19 -49.35
N PHE A 806 -0.25 -31.46 -49.05
CA PHE A 806 1.11 -32.00 -49.18
C PHE A 806 1.18 -33.21 -50.12
N ALA A 807 0.56 -34.34 -49.77
CA ALA A 807 0.79 -35.60 -50.49
C ALA A 807 0.33 -35.54 -51.96
N MET A 808 -0.86 -35.00 -52.24
CA MET A 808 -1.39 -34.89 -53.59
C MET A 808 -0.66 -33.84 -54.45
N PRO A 809 -0.44 -32.58 -54.00
CA PRO A 809 0.26 -31.58 -54.81
C PRO A 809 1.74 -31.93 -55.10
N LEU A 810 2.38 -32.66 -54.18
CA LEU A 810 3.78 -33.10 -54.33
C LEU A 810 3.91 -34.42 -55.11
N GLY A 811 2.81 -35.10 -55.40
CA GLY A 811 2.84 -36.38 -56.13
C GLY A 811 3.47 -37.53 -55.32
N TYR A 812 3.36 -37.51 -54.00
CA TYR A 812 3.88 -38.56 -53.13
C TYR A 812 2.89 -39.73 -53.00
N TYR A 813 2.73 -40.50 -54.09
CA TYR A 813 1.73 -41.56 -54.20
C TYR A 813 1.90 -42.70 -53.18
N GLU A 814 3.13 -43.04 -52.78
CA GLU A 814 3.38 -44.03 -51.72
C GLU A 814 2.73 -43.60 -50.39
N ILE A 815 2.84 -42.31 -50.07
CA ILE A 815 2.29 -41.72 -48.85
C ILE A 815 0.76 -41.65 -48.96
N MET A 816 0.21 -41.36 -50.14
CA MET A 816 -1.23 -41.40 -50.38
C MET A 816 -1.82 -42.80 -50.09
N LEU A 817 -1.12 -43.88 -50.51
CA LEU A 817 -1.54 -45.25 -50.20
C LEU A 817 -1.48 -45.56 -48.70
N LEU A 818 -0.45 -45.07 -48.00
CA LEU A 818 -0.37 -45.17 -46.54
C LEU A 818 -1.52 -44.44 -45.85
N ILE A 819 -1.86 -43.23 -46.33
CA ILE A 819 -3.01 -42.46 -45.84
C ILE A 819 -4.31 -43.25 -46.04
N PHE A 820 -4.53 -43.86 -47.21
CA PHE A 820 -5.72 -44.69 -47.46
C PHE A 820 -5.80 -45.88 -46.51
N GLN A 821 -4.68 -46.53 -46.20
CA GLN A 821 -4.64 -47.62 -45.22
C GLN A 821 -4.99 -47.14 -43.81
N THR A 822 -4.38 -46.05 -43.35
CA THR A 822 -4.61 -45.52 -42.00
C THR A 822 -6.03 -45.02 -41.80
N THR A 823 -6.71 -44.58 -42.87
CA THR A 823 -8.10 -44.09 -42.81
C THR A 823 -9.17 -45.13 -43.13
N ASP A 824 -8.79 -46.38 -43.45
CA ASP A 824 -9.68 -47.42 -44.00
C ASP A 824 -10.53 -46.89 -45.18
N TYR A 825 -9.90 -46.12 -46.07
CA TYR A 825 -10.56 -45.52 -47.23
C TYR A 825 -10.87 -46.59 -48.29
N ARG A 826 -12.11 -46.60 -48.82
CA ARG A 826 -12.62 -47.66 -49.71
C ARG A 826 -12.99 -47.19 -51.11
N GLY A 827 -12.53 -46.03 -51.54
CA GLY A 827 -12.75 -45.52 -52.90
C GLY A 827 -11.86 -46.26 -53.90
N ALA A 828 -12.40 -47.29 -54.54
CA ALA A 828 -11.66 -48.12 -55.48
C ALA A 828 -11.10 -47.33 -56.68
N GLU A 829 -11.84 -46.36 -57.22
CA GLU A 829 -11.38 -45.54 -58.36
C GLU A 829 -10.14 -44.70 -58.01
N ASP A 830 -10.16 -44.04 -56.84
CA ASP A 830 -9.06 -43.19 -56.39
C ASP A 830 -7.82 -44.01 -56.00
N ILE A 831 -8.01 -45.18 -55.37
CA ILE A 831 -6.91 -46.09 -55.03
C ILE A 831 -6.28 -46.67 -56.31
N ASN A 832 -7.09 -47.13 -57.25
CA ASN A 832 -6.61 -47.66 -58.53
C ASN A 832 -5.88 -46.58 -59.34
N GLY A 833 -6.45 -45.37 -59.42
CA GLY A 833 -5.80 -44.23 -60.06
C GLY A 833 -4.48 -43.84 -59.39
N CYS A 834 -4.39 -43.94 -58.06
CA CYS A 834 -3.15 -43.71 -57.32
C CYS A 834 -2.07 -44.74 -57.68
N TRP A 835 -2.44 -46.02 -57.78
CA TRP A 835 -1.53 -47.07 -58.24
C TRP A 835 -1.06 -46.87 -59.69
N ASP A 836 -1.97 -46.47 -60.59
CA ASP A 836 -1.62 -46.17 -61.99
C ASP A 836 -0.56 -45.04 -62.05
N LEU A 837 -0.80 -43.94 -61.33
CA LEU A 837 0.13 -42.80 -61.26
C LEU A 837 1.45 -43.15 -60.53
N LEU A 838 1.40 -44.00 -59.51
CA LEU A 838 2.60 -44.47 -58.81
C LEU A 838 3.49 -45.29 -59.74
N ILE A 839 2.92 -46.19 -60.55
CA ILE A 839 3.70 -47.01 -61.48
C ILE A 839 4.29 -46.15 -62.62
N ASP A 840 3.52 -45.21 -63.15
CA ASP A 840 4.00 -44.27 -64.19
C ASP A 840 5.10 -43.34 -63.68
N SER A 841 4.95 -42.82 -62.45
CA SER A 841 6.00 -42.00 -61.80
C SER A 841 7.24 -42.82 -61.45
N ALA A 842 7.08 -44.05 -60.94
CA ALA A 842 8.19 -44.96 -60.68
C ALA A 842 8.96 -45.33 -61.96
N HIS A 843 8.25 -45.54 -63.08
CA HIS A 843 8.88 -45.76 -64.39
C HIS A 843 9.72 -44.55 -64.81
N THR A 844 9.19 -43.33 -64.63
CA THR A 844 9.90 -42.09 -65.00
C THR A 844 11.11 -41.85 -64.10
N ASN A 845 10.96 -42.00 -62.78
CA ASN A 845 12.03 -41.83 -61.79
C ASN A 845 13.13 -42.89 -61.94
N SER A 846 12.78 -44.12 -62.32
CA SER A 846 13.77 -45.16 -62.59
C SER A 846 14.77 -44.73 -63.67
N LYS A 847 14.34 -43.99 -64.71
CA LYS A 847 15.24 -43.50 -65.78
C LYS A 847 16.34 -42.57 -65.28
N HIS A 848 16.12 -41.89 -64.15
CA HIS A 848 17.08 -40.95 -63.54
C HIS A 848 17.96 -41.60 -62.46
N LEU A 849 17.48 -42.67 -61.81
CA LEU A 849 18.15 -43.34 -60.67
C LEU A 849 19.00 -44.56 -61.06
N ILE A 850 18.89 -45.05 -62.30
CA ILE A 850 19.64 -46.24 -62.75
C ILE A 850 21.13 -45.94 -62.78
N LYS A 851 21.87 -46.56 -61.84
CA LYS A 851 23.30 -46.82 -61.99
C LYS A 851 23.46 -48.02 -62.93
N ASP A 852 23.74 -47.74 -64.19
CA ASP A 852 24.27 -48.57 -65.30
C ASP A 852 23.88 -50.07 -65.50
N ASP A 853 23.06 -50.73 -64.67
CA ASP A 853 22.69 -52.16 -64.90
C ASP A 853 21.25 -52.58 -64.50
N SER A 854 20.48 -51.78 -63.75
CA SER A 854 19.10 -52.16 -63.37
C SER A 854 18.06 -51.70 -64.37
N LYS A 855 17.16 -52.59 -64.81
CA LYS A 855 16.05 -52.27 -65.72
C LYS A 855 14.86 -51.68 -64.93
N PRO A 856 14.04 -50.78 -65.53
CA PRO A 856 12.89 -50.15 -64.86
C PRO A 856 11.90 -51.09 -64.16
N TYR A 857 11.67 -52.31 -64.70
CA TYR A 857 10.77 -53.28 -64.09
C TYR A 857 11.28 -53.82 -62.75
N GLU A 858 12.60 -53.87 -62.51
CA GLU A 858 13.17 -54.37 -61.25
C GLU A 858 12.90 -53.39 -60.11
N TYR A 859 12.98 -52.08 -60.40
CA TYR A 859 12.64 -51.03 -59.45
C TYR A 859 11.15 -51.09 -59.08
N ILE A 860 10.28 -51.26 -60.06
CA ILE A 860 8.83 -51.42 -59.83
C ILE A 860 8.54 -52.71 -59.05
N SER A 861 9.23 -53.80 -59.37
CA SER A 861 9.10 -55.06 -58.63
C SER A 861 9.46 -54.89 -57.15
N GLN A 862 10.58 -54.25 -56.84
CA GLN A 862 10.98 -53.96 -55.46
C GLN A 862 10.01 -53.01 -54.75
N LEU A 863 9.50 -52.00 -55.47
CA LEU A 863 8.51 -51.06 -54.95
C LEU A 863 7.21 -51.77 -54.55
N VAL A 864 6.64 -52.57 -55.45
CA VAL A 864 5.38 -53.30 -55.20
C VAL A 864 5.55 -54.34 -54.09
N GLN A 865 6.69 -55.04 -54.04
CA GLN A 865 7.00 -55.97 -52.95
C GLN A 865 7.08 -55.26 -51.60
N ARG A 866 7.81 -54.14 -51.53
CA ARG A 866 7.93 -53.34 -50.32
C ARG A 866 6.58 -52.81 -49.86
N LEU A 867 5.79 -52.23 -50.77
CA LEU A 867 4.47 -51.71 -50.44
C LEU A 867 3.48 -52.81 -50.06
N GLY A 868 3.51 -53.98 -50.71
CA GLY A 868 2.67 -55.12 -50.31
C GLY A 868 2.95 -55.57 -48.88
N GLN A 869 4.23 -55.63 -48.50
CA GLN A 869 4.65 -55.95 -47.12
C GLN A 869 4.27 -54.82 -46.13
N GLN A 870 4.48 -53.56 -46.51
CA GLN A 870 4.20 -52.40 -45.66
C GLN A 870 2.70 -52.17 -45.44
N LEU A 871 1.88 -52.37 -46.47
CA LEU A 871 0.42 -52.25 -46.42
C LEU A 871 -0.26 -53.51 -45.86
N GLN A 872 0.51 -54.54 -45.50
CA GLN A 872 0.02 -55.83 -44.98
C GLN A 872 -1.05 -56.49 -45.87
N LEU A 873 -1.00 -56.25 -47.18
CA LEU A 873 -1.98 -56.75 -48.15
C LEU A 873 -3.43 -56.40 -47.82
N ALA A 874 -3.69 -55.20 -47.28
CA ALA A 874 -5.05 -54.72 -47.04
C ALA A 874 -5.87 -54.75 -48.34
N GLU A 875 -6.96 -55.54 -48.35
CA GLU A 875 -7.75 -55.91 -49.55
C GLU A 875 -8.16 -54.69 -50.41
N PHE A 876 -8.53 -53.58 -49.76
CA PHE A 876 -8.99 -52.37 -50.44
C PHE A 876 -7.85 -51.49 -50.97
N VAL A 877 -6.70 -51.44 -50.29
CA VAL A 877 -5.58 -50.53 -50.62
C VAL A 877 -4.55 -51.22 -51.51
N PHE A 878 -4.40 -52.53 -51.40
CA PHE A 878 -3.58 -53.36 -52.28
C PHE A 878 -4.49 -54.29 -53.11
N PRO A 879 -5.21 -53.77 -54.12
CA PRO A 879 -6.20 -54.52 -54.88
C PRO A 879 -5.52 -55.46 -55.89
N PRO A 880 -5.47 -56.79 -55.65
CA PRO A 880 -4.77 -57.70 -56.55
C PRO A 880 -5.46 -57.79 -57.92
N ASP A 881 -6.79 -57.61 -57.95
CA ASP A 881 -7.62 -57.61 -59.17
C ASP A 881 -7.29 -56.46 -60.13
N HIS A 882 -6.77 -55.33 -59.63
CA HIS A 882 -6.33 -54.19 -60.45
C HIS A 882 -4.81 -54.20 -60.70
N LEU A 883 -4.03 -54.51 -59.66
CA LEU A 883 -2.57 -54.52 -59.74
C LEU A 883 -2.02 -55.59 -60.70
N THR A 884 -2.64 -56.77 -60.74
CA THR A 884 -2.19 -57.86 -61.63
C THR A 884 -2.35 -57.47 -63.11
N PRO A 885 -3.55 -57.03 -63.59
CA PRO A 885 -3.68 -56.50 -64.95
C PRO A 885 -2.78 -55.29 -65.24
N LEU A 886 -2.61 -54.38 -64.26
CA LEU A 886 -1.78 -53.18 -64.43
C LEU A 886 -0.31 -53.54 -64.69
N LEU A 887 0.26 -54.43 -63.89
CA LEU A 887 1.66 -54.85 -64.02
C LEU A 887 1.90 -55.71 -65.26
N GLU A 888 0.97 -56.61 -65.59
CA GLU A 888 1.03 -57.38 -66.85
C GLU A 888 0.89 -56.45 -68.07
N GLY A 889 0.00 -55.46 -68.01
CA GLY A 889 -0.15 -54.43 -69.04
C GLY A 889 1.08 -53.53 -69.16
N TYR A 890 1.74 -53.23 -68.05
CA TYR A 890 3.03 -52.52 -68.02
C TYR A 890 4.14 -53.38 -68.65
N SER A 891 4.19 -54.69 -68.34
CA SER A 891 5.14 -55.65 -68.89
C SER A 891 5.09 -55.65 -70.43
N VAL A 892 3.89 -55.73 -71.00
CA VAL A 892 3.65 -55.70 -72.45
C VAL A 892 4.09 -54.38 -73.09
N LYS A 893 3.81 -53.24 -72.45
CA LYS A 893 4.06 -51.90 -73.02
C LYS A 893 5.52 -51.46 -72.91
N TYR A 894 6.17 -51.71 -71.78
CA TYR A 894 7.44 -51.08 -71.42
C TYR A 894 8.57 -52.06 -71.09
N ALA A 895 8.30 -53.36 -70.94
CA ALA A 895 9.31 -54.33 -70.52
C ALA A 895 9.28 -55.67 -71.32
N PRO A 896 9.42 -55.64 -72.66
CA PRO A 896 9.44 -56.87 -73.47
C PRO A 896 10.68 -57.76 -73.20
N ASP A 897 11.75 -57.21 -72.64
CA ASP A 897 12.99 -57.92 -72.28
C ASP A 897 13.04 -58.41 -70.82
N ALA A 898 11.90 -58.42 -70.12
CA ALA A 898 11.81 -58.90 -68.75
C ALA A 898 11.80 -60.44 -68.68
N PRO A 899 12.31 -61.03 -67.58
CA PRO A 899 12.25 -62.48 -67.40
C PRO A 899 10.80 -62.96 -67.29
N GLN A 900 10.52 -64.13 -67.86
CA GLN A 900 9.20 -64.77 -67.80
C GLN A 900 8.78 -64.95 -66.33
N GLY A 901 7.55 -64.53 -66.00
CA GLY A 901 6.99 -64.66 -64.66
C GLY A 901 7.40 -63.59 -63.65
N TRP A 902 8.08 -62.51 -64.05
CA TRP A 902 8.53 -61.49 -63.09
C TRP A 902 7.38 -60.80 -62.32
N VAL A 903 6.24 -60.58 -62.96
CA VAL A 903 5.03 -60.01 -62.30
C VAL A 903 4.50 -60.98 -61.26
N VAL A 904 4.40 -62.25 -61.63
CA VAL A 904 4.01 -63.35 -60.73
C VAL A 904 4.94 -63.42 -59.52
N ASP A 905 6.25 -63.38 -59.76
CA ASP A 905 7.27 -63.41 -58.70
C ASP A 905 7.18 -62.20 -57.77
N THR A 906 6.86 -61.03 -58.33
CA THR A 906 6.66 -59.78 -57.58
C THR A 906 5.48 -59.90 -56.63
N LEU A 907 4.33 -60.35 -57.12
CA LEU A 907 3.09 -60.45 -56.36
C LEU A 907 3.15 -61.58 -55.31
N LEU A 908 3.79 -62.70 -55.62
CA LEU A 908 4.05 -63.76 -54.65
C LEU A 908 5.03 -63.30 -53.55
N SER A 909 6.08 -62.56 -53.91
CA SER A 909 7.05 -62.02 -52.94
C SER A 909 6.48 -60.88 -52.09
N ALA A 910 5.44 -60.19 -52.58
CA ALA A 910 4.64 -59.25 -51.80
C ALA A 910 3.77 -59.97 -50.74
N GLY A 911 3.52 -61.27 -50.89
CA GLY A 911 2.82 -62.13 -49.94
C GLY A 911 1.44 -62.63 -50.38
N LEU A 912 1.05 -62.43 -51.64
CA LEU A 912 -0.23 -62.94 -52.17
C LEU A 912 -0.24 -64.46 -52.27
N SER A 913 -1.41 -65.06 -52.08
CA SER A 913 -1.58 -66.51 -52.19
C SER A 913 -1.66 -66.96 -53.65
N TYR A 914 -1.19 -68.18 -53.91
CA TYR A 914 -1.28 -68.82 -55.22
C TYR A 914 -2.73 -68.92 -55.72
N GLU A 915 -3.71 -69.17 -54.85
CA GLU A 915 -5.14 -69.30 -55.20
C GLU A 915 -5.72 -68.01 -55.78
N VAL A 916 -5.46 -66.88 -55.12
CA VAL A 916 -5.97 -65.56 -55.54
C VAL A 916 -5.39 -65.19 -56.89
N LEU A 917 -4.08 -65.35 -57.06
CA LEU A 917 -3.42 -65.06 -58.34
C LEU A 917 -3.95 -65.96 -59.46
N ILE A 918 -4.06 -67.27 -59.26
CA ILE A 918 -4.59 -68.17 -60.31
C ILE A 918 -6.02 -67.75 -60.71
N SER A 919 -6.88 -67.41 -59.74
CA SER A 919 -8.24 -66.92 -60.03
C SER A 919 -8.22 -65.64 -60.89
N ILE A 920 -7.35 -64.68 -60.58
CA ILE A 920 -7.25 -63.42 -61.32
C ILE A 920 -6.74 -63.65 -62.75
N PHE A 921 -5.69 -64.45 -62.92
CA PHE A 921 -5.17 -64.80 -64.24
C PHE A 921 -6.19 -65.58 -65.07
N ASN A 922 -6.98 -66.47 -64.45
CA ASN A 922 -8.08 -67.17 -65.13
C ASN A 922 -9.12 -66.17 -65.65
N ASN A 923 -9.56 -65.24 -64.80
CA ASN A 923 -10.50 -64.17 -65.19
C ASN A 923 -9.94 -63.29 -66.33
N LEU A 924 -8.66 -62.93 -66.28
CA LEU A 924 -7.99 -62.15 -67.32
C LEU A 924 -7.98 -62.86 -68.68
N ILE A 925 -7.70 -64.17 -68.67
CA ILE A 925 -7.67 -64.99 -69.89
C ILE A 925 -9.07 -65.20 -70.47
N GLU A 926 -10.08 -65.37 -69.62
CA GLU A 926 -11.48 -65.51 -70.05
C GLU A 926 -12.04 -64.22 -70.65
N ARG A 927 -11.75 -63.06 -70.03
CA ARG A 927 -12.30 -61.76 -70.46
C ARG A 927 -11.61 -61.17 -71.70
N ARG A 928 -10.30 -61.42 -71.88
CA ARG A 928 -9.48 -60.82 -72.95
C ARG A 928 -9.56 -59.29 -73.03
N ASP A 929 -9.43 -58.64 -71.88
CA ASP A 929 -9.43 -57.17 -71.81
C ASP A 929 -8.13 -56.57 -72.39
N TYR A 930 -8.20 -55.35 -72.93
CA TYR A 930 -7.03 -54.61 -73.43
C TYR A 930 -6.00 -54.39 -72.29
N PRO A 931 -4.68 -54.61 -72.49
CA PRO A 931 -3.92 -54.73 -73.75
C PRO A 931 -3.72 -56.15 -74.32
N PHE A 932 -4.41 -57.17 -73.80
CA PHE A 932 -4.19 -58.58 -74.17
C PHE A 932 -5.04 -59.09 -75.36
N VAL A 933 -5.41 -58.17 -76.26
CA VAL A 933 -6.23 -58.49 -77.44
C VAL A 933 -5.37 -59.10 -78.57
N ASP A 934 -4.13 -58.63 -78.71
CA ASP A 934 -3.20 -59.11 -79.73
C ASP A 934 -2.65 -60.50 -79.35
N ASP A 935 -2.52 -61.40 -80.34
CA ASP A 935 -2.02 -62.77 -80.13
C ASP A 935 -0.62 -62.81 -79.46
N ALA A 936 0.21 -61.79 -79.70
CA ALA A 936 1.54 -61.66 -79.08
C ALA A 936 1.45 -61.33 -77.58
N SER A 937 0.62 -60.35 -77.20
CA SER A 937 0.39 -59.93 -75.82
C SER A 937 -0.35 -61.01 -75.02
N PHE A 938 -1.33 -61.67 -75.64
CA PHE A 938 -2.05 -62.79 -75.04
C PHE A 938 -1.13 -63.99 -74.77
N LYS A 939 -0.13 -64.22 -75.62
CA LYS A 939 0.88 -65.28 -75.42
C LYS A 939 1.79 -65.02 -74.22
N ILE A 940 2.13 -63.76 -73.92
CA ILE A 940 2.90 -63.39 -72.72
C ILE A 940 2.09 -63.71 -71.46
N LEU A 941 0.84 -63.23 -71.38
CA LEU A 941 -0.07 -63.52 -70.27
C LEU A 941 -0.27 -65.03 -70.05
N ALA A 942 -0.46 -65.79 -71.14
CA ALA A 942 -0.61 -67.24 -71.07
C ALA A 942 0.68 -67.95 -70.58
N ASN A 943 1.85 -67.45 -70.98
CA ASN A 943 3.14 -67.94 -70.51
C ASN A 943 3.38 -67.66 -69.01
N ASP A 944 2.92 -66.53 -68.51
CA ASP A 944 3.05 -66.15 -67.09
C ASP A 944 2.09 -66.95 -66.20
N LEU A 945 0.86 -67.25 -66.67
CA LEU A 945 -0.01 -68.22 -65.98
C LEU A 945 0.60 -69.63 -65.98
N VAL A 946 1.17 -70.10 -67.10
CA VAL A 946 1.86 -71.40 -67.14
C VAL A 946 3.05 -71.44 -66.19
N TYR A 947 3.76 -70.31 -66.03
CA TYR A 947 4.83 -70.17 -65.06
C TYR A 947 4.30 -70.24 -63.62
N LEU A 948 3.25 -69.50 -63.28
CA LEU A 948 2.56 -69.54 -61.98
C LEU A 948 2.12 -70.96 -61.61
N LEU A 949 1.48 -71.68 -62.53
CA LEU A 949 1.01 -73.05 -62.30
C LEU A 949 2.17 -74.02 -62.10
N ASN A 950 3.25 -73.92 -62.91
CA ASN A 950 4.43 -74.75 -62.74
C ASN A 950 5.19 -74.44 -61.44
N ARG A 951 5.16 -73.20 -60.96
CA ARG A 951 5.75 -72.80 -59.68
C ARG A 951 4.91 -73.28 -58.50
N CYS A 952 3.59 -73.11 -58.57
CA CYS A 952 2.64 -73.66 -57.60
C CYS A 952 2.82 -75.18 -57.44
N LEU A 953 3.02 -75.93 -58.54
CA LEU A 953 3.29 -77.38 -58.49
C LEU A 953 4.58 -77.75 -57.75
N LYS A 954 5.60 -76.91 -57.83
CA LYS A 954 6.90 -77.16 -57.20
C LYS A 954 6.90 -76.81 -55.71
N GLU A 955 6.24 -75.71 -55.35
CA GLU A 955 6.29 -75.14 -54.00
C GLU A 955 5.10 -75.55 -53.12
N CYS A 956 3.89 -75.70 -53.68
CA CYS A 956 2.68 -76.05 -52.93
C CYS A 956 2.28 -77.51 -53.17
N LYS A 957 2.45 -78.37 -52.16
CA LYS A 957 2.00 -79.78 -52.19
C LYS A 957 0.52 -79.97 -51.80
N THR A 958 -0.12 -78.93 -51.27
CA THR A 958 -1.47 -78.98 -50.69
C THR A 958 -2.57 -78.49 -51.63
N LEU A 959 -2.23 -77.61 -52.59
CA LEU A 959 -3.19 -77.11 -53.58
C LEU A 959 -3.44 -78.18 -54.64
N LYS A 960 -4.71 -78.55 -54.84
CA LYS A 960 -5.12 -79.47 -55.90
C LYS A 960 -5.52 -78.67 -57.13
N LEU A 961 -4.66 -78.65 -58.13
CA LEU A 961 -4.86 -77.81 -59.33
C LEU A 961 -6.15 -78.10 -60.10
N TYR A 962 -6.73 -79.31 -60.01
CA TYR A 962 -7.99 -79.64 -60.67
C TYR A 962 -9.20 -78.88 -60.10
N GLU A 963 -9.08 -78.32 -58.89
CA GLU A 963 -10.16 -77.54 -58.25
C GLU A 963 -10.18 -76.07 -58.72
N VAL A 964 -9.06 -75.58 -59.28
CA VAL A 964 -8.86 -74.16 -59.62
C VAL A 964 -8.66 -73.93 -61.11
N VAL A 965 -8.25 -74.95 -61.88
CA VAL A 965 -7.97 -74.85 -63.33
C VAL A 965 -8.99 -75.67 -64.12
N SER A 966 -9.79 -75.02 -64.96
CA SER A 966 -10.77 -75.70 -65.82
C SER A 966 -10.11 -76.41 -67.02
N GLN A 967 -10.74 -77.49 -67.52
CA GLN A 967 -10.26 -78.19 -68.71
C GLN A 967 -10.31 -77.30 -69.98
N GLU A 968 -11.22 -76.33 -70.02
CA GLU A 968 -11.35 -75.36 -71.11
C GLU A 968 -10.18 -74.36 -71.11
N LEU A 969 -9.76 -73.91 -69.93
CA LEU A 969 -8.58 -73.04 -69.79
C LEU A 969 -7.29 -73.76 -70.21
N LEU A 970 -7.12 -75.03 -69.81
CA LEU A 970 -5.98 -75.87 -70.22
C LEU A 970 -5.88 -76.03 -71.75
N LYS A 971 -7.03 -76.19 -72.43
CA LYS A 971 -7.10 -76.28 -73.89
C LYS A 971 -6.76 -74.93 -74.54
N THR A 972 -7.21 -73.84 -73.94
CA THR A 972 -6.91 -72.47 -74.41
C THR A 972 -5.41 -72.17 -74.28
N LEU A 973 -4.78 -72.54 -73.17
CA LEU A 973 -3.34 -72.40 -72.95
C LEU A 973 -2.49 -73.29 -73.86
N GLU A 974 -2.94 -74.52 -74.14
CA GLU A 974 -2.25 -75.43 -75.07
C GLU A 974 -2.24 -74.90 -76.50
N ASN A 975 -3.33 -74.28 -76.94
CA ASN A 975 -3.42 -73.68 -78.28
C ASN A 975 -2.51 -72.46 -78.45
N THR A 976 -2.15 -71.76 -77.37
CA THR A 976 -1.37 -70.51 -77.43
C THR A 976 0.10 -70.66 -77.08
N VAL A 977 0.44 -71.51 -76.10
CA VAL A 977 1.81 -71.72 -75.59
C VAL A 977 2.45 -73.02 -76.12
N GLY A 978 1.63 -73.98 -76.57
CA GLY A 978 2.06 -75.30 -77.03
C GLY A 978 2.07 -76.36 -75.91
N ALA A 979 2.10 -77.64 -76.29
CA ALA A 979 1.87 -78.75 -75.34
C ALA A 979 3.03 -79.04 -74.36
N ALA A 980 4.28 -78.66 -74.70
CA ALA A 980 5.46 -79.02 -73.91
C ALA A 980 5.53 -78.31 -72.53
N PRO A 981 5.27 -77.00 -72.40
CA PRO A 981 5.27 -76.30 -71.10
C PRO A 981 4.15 -76.72 -70.14
N LEU A 982 3.07 -77.32 -70.67
CA LEU A 982 1.88 -77.76 -69.92
C LEU A 982 1.91 -79.25 -69.52
N ALA A 983 2.95 -80.01 -69.90
CA ALA A 983 2.98 -81.46 -69.71
C ALA A 983 2.86 -81.91 -68.24
N ASN A 984 3.46 -81.16 -67.30
CA ASN A 984 3.41 -81.48 -65.87
C ASN A 984 2.07 -81.06 -65.24
N ILE A 985 1.50 -79.93 -65.67
CA ILE A 985 0.21 -79.42 -65.19
C ILE A 985 -0.93 -80.34 -65.66
N LYS A 986 -0.92 -80.76 -66.93
CA LYS A 986 -1.90 -81.71 -67.46
C LYS A 986 -1.89 -83.05 -66.75
N ARG A 987 -0.72 -83.56 -66.36
CA ARG A 987 -0.62 -84.81 -65.60
C ARG A 987 -1.35 -84.73 -64.26
N GLN A 988 -1.31 -83.59 -63.58
CA GLN A 988 -1.99 -83.43 -62.28
C GLN A 988 -3.47 -83.03 -62.35
N VAL A 989 -3.93 -82.42 -63.45
CA VAL A 989 -5.33 -82.00 -63.60
C VAL A 989 -6.20 -83.08 -64.27
N VAL A 990 -5.58 -83.96 -65.08
CA VAL A 990 -6.27 -85.04 -65.82
C VAL A 990 -6.20 -86.40 -65.09
N GLN A 991 -5.17 -86.63 -64.26
CA GLN A 991 -5.13 -87.75 -63.30
C GLN A 991 -5.83 -87.34 -62.01
#